data_AF-A0A507DEY2-F1
#
_entry.id   AF-A0A507DEY2-F1
#
_cell.length_a   1.000
_cell.length_b   1.000
_cell.length_c   1.000
_cell.angle_alpha   90.00
_cell.angle_beta   90.00
_cell.angle_gamma   90.00
#
_symmetry.space_group_name_H-M   'P 1'
#
loop_
_entity.id
_entity.type
_entity.pdbx_description
1 polymer ?
#
loop_
_entity_poly.entity_id
_entity_poly.type
_entity_poly.pdbx_seq_one_letter_code
_entity_poly.pdbx_strand_id
1 'polypeptide(L)'
;MLPPLILTSNRVIRKMANTRLISEDTAASSPAFFVQKYIARCRELDIDPVQSIITTLETCEEQILDLSSQTLSSKICAALGNALAEDKTFTKLIFQDAYIGDEGCIMIANALKTNMTVQVSNTSASTPVLNLRGNNIRSDGATAISQLLRINSCITSLLLEWNSIGVWDKGVLDICDALGHNGNLAELDLRNNKISSMAGQYLAISLKHNTSLQKLDLRWNHLGLIGGRAFEDLFKWNHVITHLDLAGNEVPEDQLQAIAIALERNLQQKQHSIHETSHAIHLSETIDAIAKAHEEALRQLTSKLTHVENKSRTLSEELDRKVAQHISTESTVAKLNEDIALLNSQCKAIEETQFRERSENRSHIEDLERSISGLQVELKNAKEEKARMQTDMTTRVLQSEATIKSLEVSQETARREKMMLLADIASAEEREQRLAIKIEETIRKTEASFNKKIRHLEDIVSEEQTRNQQLRASNEGDRSRYEQDLQALRDKLADQIHTLEDHHATTESRIRHTEATRRESLEREIESLRSQLANLQDTHSAIKQKLVDKETEVTSTMHAMKVMESEVYSCKSSISRYENEIEGLRKQVADALNKNLEMSKELKSTTERVKHAENGLKTTEEKYQEVKVVLEKKVALLNQIEQDEKARWQTLQTVFRPHHYT
;
A
#
# COMPACT_ATOMS: atom_id res chain seq x y z
N MET A 1 0.00 -23.78 77.91
CA MET A 1 1.32 -23.52 77.28
C MET A 1 1.08 -23.02 75.86
N LEU A 2 1.32 -21.72 75.64
CA LEU A 2 1.64 -21.12 74.34
C LEU A 2 3.15 -21.34 74.06
N PRO A 3 3.72 -21.13 72.85
CA PRO A 3 3.16 -20.97 71.49
C PRO A 3 3.90 -21.83 70.41
N PRO A 4 3.50 -21.77 69.13
CA PRO A 4 4.25 -22.32 67.99
C PRO A 4 5.24 -21.30 67.41
N LEU A 5 6.38 -21.77 66.88
CA LEU A 5 7.38 -20.95 66.17
C LEU A 5 7.45 -21.32 64.69
N ILE A 6 7.32 -20.27 63.90
CA ILE A 6 7.38 -20.16 62.44
C ILE A 6 8.86 -20.14 61.98
N LEU A 7 9.06 -20.32 60.66
CA LEU A 7 10.23 -20.00 59.80
C LEU A 7 10.95 -21.29 59.34
N THR A 8 11.29 -21.56 58.08
CA THR A 8 11.30 -20.75 56.85
C THR A 8 11.59 -21.68 55.65
N SER A 9 11.01 -21.33 54.49
CA SER A 9 11.57 -21.38 53.13
C SER A 9 12.75 -22.31 52.78
N ASN A 10 12.52 -23.20 51.80
CA ASN A 10 13.25 -23.30 50.52
C ASN A 10 12.68 -24.52 49.76
N ARG A 11 11.76 -24.37 48.80
CA ARG A 11 12.02 -23.97 47.40
C ARG A 11 13.43 -24.35 46.95
N VAL A 12 13.54 -25.51 46.30
CA VAL A 12 14.30 -25.82 45.07
C VAL A 12 14.29 -27.34 44.95
N ILE A 13 13.35 -27.88 44.15
CA ILE A 13 13.43 -29.09 43.32
C ILE A 13 12.11 -29.10 42.54
N ARG A 14 12.10 -28.35 41.43
CA ARG A 14 11.19 -28.51 40.28
C ARG A 14 11.92 -27.90 39.09
N LYS A 15 12.93 -28.62 38.62
CA LYS A 15 13.54 -28.46 37.30
C LYS A 15 13.45 -29.86 36.69
N MET A 16 12.98 -29.95 35.44
CA MET A 16 12.59 -31.18 34.70
C MET A 16 11.12 -31.59 34.83
N ALA A 17 10.24 -30.72 34.33
CA ALA A 17 9.00 -31.11 33.65
C ALA A 17 8.44 -29.85 32.99
N ASN A 18 9.11 -29.37 31.94
CA ASN A 18 8.56 -28.36 31.06
C ASN A 18 8.47 -28.95 29.65
N THR A 19 7.87 -30.15 29.55
CA THR A 19 7.21 -30.56 28.33
C THR A 19 5.93 -29.74 28.28
N ARG A 20 6.05 -28.52 27.73
CA ARG A 20 4.87 -27.77 27.30
C ARG A 20 4.10 -28.71 26.37
N LEU A 21 2.84 -28.96 26.70
CA LEU A 21 1.82 -29.30 25.72
C LEU A 21 1.78 -28.13 24.74
N ILE A 22 2.62 -28.23 23.71
CA ILE A 22 2.55 -27.44 22.49
C ILE A 22 1.29 -27.97 21.80
N SER A 23 0.26 -27.13 21.71
CA SER A 23 -0.90 -27.41 20.87
C SER A 23 -0.41 -27.74 19.46
N GLU A 24 -1.02 -28.71 18.79
CA GLU A 24 -0.64 -29.15 17.43
C GLU A 24 -0.54 -27.98 16.43
N ASP A 25 -1.25 -26.86 16.67
CA ASP A 25 -1.16 -25.64 15.86
C ASP A 25 0.15 -24.85 15.97
N THR A 26 0.93 -25.01 17.05
CA THR A 26 2.21 -24.28 17.23
C THR A 26 3.44 -25.07 16.76
N ALA A 27 3.26 -26.36 16.41
CA ALA A 27 4.31 -27.17 15.77
C ALA A 27 4.38 -26.94 14.24
N ALA A 28 3.28 -26.46 13.64
CA ALA A 28 3.17 -26.22 12.20
C ALA A 28 3.94 -24.97 11.70
N SER A 29 4.55 -24.18 12.60
CA SER A 29 5.25 -22.93 12.26
C SER A 29 6.77 -22.96 12.53
N SER A 30 7.37 -24.14 12.63
CA SER A 30 8.83 -24.29 12.79
C SER A 30 9.55 -24.29 11.44
N PRO A 31 10.75 -23.66 11.30
CA PRO A 31 11.60 -23.78 10.13
C PRO A 31 11.86 -25.24 9.69
N ALA A 32 11.92 -26.16 10.66
CA ALA A 32 12.08 -27.60 10.39
C ALA A 32 10.89 -28.19 9.61
N PHE A 33 9.67 -27.70 9.82
CA PHE A 33 8.49 -28.12 9.06
C PHE A 33 8.54 -27.59 7.63
N PHE A 34 9.03 -26.36 7.43
CA PHE A 34 9.23 -25.79 6.11
C PHE A 34 10.29 -26.57 5.30
N VAL A 35 11.39 -26.99 5.92
CA VAL A 35 12.41 -27.86 5.30
C VAL A 35 11.78 -29.16 4.77
N GLN A 36 10.98 -29.83 5.60
CA GLN A 36 10.29 -31.07 5.19
C GLN A 36 9.36 -30.84 4.02
N LYS A 37 8.63 -29.72 4.03
CA LYS A 37 7.73 -29.34 2.95
C LYS A 37 8.48 -29.05 1.65
N TYR A 38 9.58 -28.31 1.72
CA TYR A 38 10.45 -28.05 0.58
C TYR A 38 10.96 -29.37 -0.03
N ILE A 39 11.49 -30.28 0.79
CA ILE A 39 11.96 -31.59 0.34
C ILE A 39 10.82 -32.41 -0.30
N ALA A 40 9.61 -32.36 0.28
CA ALA A 40 8.44 -33.03 -0.29
C ALA A 40 8.08 -32.46 -1.68
N ARG A 41 8.05 -31.12 -1.83
CA ARG A 41 7.77 -30.47 -3.13
C ARG A 41 8.87 -30.72 -4.17
N CYS A 42 10.13 -30.79 -3.75
CA CYS A 42 11.21 -31.23 -4.63
C CYS A 42 10.97 -32.64 -5.18
N ARG A 43 10.59 -33.60 -4.33
CA ARG A 43 10.27 -34.98 -4.76
C ARG A 43 9.06 -35.05 -5.69
N GLU A 44 8.00 -34.29 -5.41
CA GLU A 44 6.80 -34.23 -6.27
C GLU A 44 7.10 -33.69 -7.67
N LEU A 45 8.06 -32.77 -7.77
CA LEU A 45 8.46 -32.14 -9.02
C LEU A 45 9.64 -32.84 -9.72
N ASP A 46 10.09 -33.99 -9.21
CA ASP A 46 11.26 -34.74 -9.70
C ASP A 46 12.54 -33.88 -9.74
N ILE A 47 12.80 -33.19 -8.62
CA ILE A 47 13.95 -32.31 -8.40
C ILE A 47 14.73 -32.84 -7.21
N ASP A 48 16.05 -33.01 -7.36
CA ASP A 48 16.93 -33.30 -6.24
C ASP A 48 16.99 -32.09 -5.28
N PRO A 49 16.62 -32.25 -3.99
CA PRO A 49 16.69 -31.17 -3.02
C PRO A 49 18.12 -30.65 -2.87
N VAL A 50 18.32 -29.35 -3.03
CA VAL A 50 19.66 -28.75 -2.98
C VAL A 50 20.10 -28.62 -1.54
N GLN A 51 21.25 -29.23 -1.21
CA GLN A 51 21.65 -29.37 0.18
C GLN A 51 22.13 -28.07 0.83
N SER A 52 22.65 -27.12 0.04
CA SER A 52 22.94 -25.77 0.55
C SER A 52 21.66 -25.05 1.00
N ILE A 53 20.58 -25.15 0.22
CA ILE A 53 19.28 -24.55 0.55
C ILE A 53 18.70 -25.19 1.82
N ILE A 54 18.76 -26.52 1.93
CA ILE A 54 18.29 -27.23 3.14
C ILE A 54 19.08 -26.76 4.37
N THR A 55 20.40 -26.69 4.28
CA THR A 55 21.24 -26.22 5.38
C THR A 55 20.84 -24.81 5.80
N THR A 56 20.63 -23.90 4.84
CA THR A 56 20.19 -22.54 5.14
C THR A 56 18.82 -22.51 5.82
N LEU A 57 17.85 -23.29 5.32
CA LEU A 57 16.51 -23.41 5.88
C LEU A 57 16.52 -23.98 7.31
N GLU A 58 17.43 -24.90 7.63
CA GLU A 58 17.62 -25.47 8.97
C GLU A 58 18.24 -24.45 9.95
N THR A 59 19.05 -23.51 9.44
CA THR A 59 19.74 -22.48 10.24
C THR A 59 19.00 -21.15 10.33
N CYS A 60 17.81 -21.02 9.72
CA CYS A 60 17.00 -19.79 9.79
C CYS A 60 16.47 -19.58 11.22
N GLU A 61 17.11 -18.69 11.99
CA GLU A 61 16.72 -18.38 13.38
C GLU A 61 15.69 -17.23 13.50
N GLU A 62 15.29 -16.62 12.38
CA GLU A 62 14.36 -15.49 12.34
C GLU A 62 13.28 -15.74 11.28
N GLN A 63 12.19 -14.96 11.29
CA GLN A 63 11.13 -14.98 10.26
C GLN A 63 11.64 -14.45 8.89
N ILE A 64 12.89 -14.70 8.56
CA ILE A 64 13.64 -14.25 7.40
C ILE A 64 14.19 -15.48 6.68
N LEU A 65 13.74 -15.69 5.45
CA LEU A 65 14.31 -16.66 4.54
C LEU A 65 15.35 -15.97 3.66
N ASP A 66 16.62 -16.16 3.96
CA ASP A 66 17.73 -15.63 3.16
C ASP A 66 18.38 -16.73 2.34
N LEU A 67 18.12 -16.73 1.03
CA LEU A 67 18.78 -17.60 0.05
C LEU A 67 19.63 -16.77 -0.92
N SER A 68 20.22 -15.67 -0.45
CA SER A 68 21.10 -14.84 -1.26
C SER A 68 22.29 -15.63 -1.79
N SER A 69 22.72 -15.29 -3.02
CA SER A 69 23.82 -15.93 -3.74
C SER A 69 23.65 -17.44 -4.01
N GLN A 70 22.48 -18.03 -3.73
CA GLN A 70 22.17 -19.41 -4.10
C GLN A 70 21.66 -19.47 -5.54
N THR A 71 22.07 -20.46 -6.32
CA THR A 71 21.55 -20.62 -7.69
C THR A 71 20.14 -21.21 -7.66
N LEU A 72 19.13 -20.35 -7.81
CA LEU A 72 17.73 -20.75 -7.82
C LEU A 72 17.23 -20.89 -9.26
N SER A 73 17.40 -22.11 -9.83
CA SER A 73 16.82 -22.44 -11.13
C SER A 73 15.29 -22.36 -11.10
N SER A 74 14.64 -22.21 -12.26
CA SER A 74 13.16 -22.13 -12.35
C SER A 74 12.46 -23.33 -11.68
N LYS A 75 13.04 -24.53 -11.77
CA LYS A 75 12.55 -25.72 -11.08
C LYS A 75 12.63 -25.58 -9.55
N ILE A 76 13.76 -25.11 -9.03
CA ILE A 76 13.93 -24.87 -7.59
C ILE A 76 12.98 -23.76 -7.11
N CYS A 77 12.82 -22.70 -7.89
CA CYS A 77 11.84 -21.64 -7.62
C CYS A 77 10.40 -22.18 -7.58
N ALA A 78 10.05 -23.16 -8.42
CA ALA A 78 8.74 -23.83 -8.36
C ALA A 78 8.57 -24.63 -7.06
N ALA A 79 9.57 -25.41 -6.67
CA ALA A 79 9.52 -26.17 -5.41
C ALA A 79 9.46 -25.24 -4.18
N LEU A 80 10.29 -24.19 -4.16
CA LEU A 80 10.30 -23.16 -3.11
C LEU A 80 8.98 -22.38 -3.09
N GLY A 81 8.49 -21.94 -4.25
CA GLY A 81 7.22 -21.25 -4.37
C GLY A 81 6.07 -22.09 -3.81
N ASN A 82 5.95 -23.35 -4.22
CA ASN A 82 4.91 -24.24 -3.71
C ASN A 82 5.02 -24.48 -2.19
N ALA A 83 6.24 -24.54 -1.64
CA ALA A 83 6.42 -24.61 -0.19
C ALA A 83 5.95 -23.31 0.49
N LEU A 84 6.34 -22.16 -0.08
CA LEU A 84 5.97 -20.81 0.39
C LEU A 84 4.48 -20.52 0.28
N ALA A 85 3.74 -21.05 -0.70
CA ALA A 85 2.34 -20.68 -0.94
C ALA A 85 1.41 -20.82 0.29
N GLU A 86 1.71 -21.77 1.18
CA GLU A 86 0.97 -22.00 2.43
C GLU A 86 1.85 -21.78 3.67
N ASP A 87 3.07 -21.26 3.48
CA ASP A 87 3.98 -20.97 4.59
C ASP A 87 3.45 -19.81 5.42
N LYS A 88 3.51 -19.99 6.74
CA LYS A 88 3.09 -18.97 7.71
C LYS A 88 4.20 -18.44 8.59
N THR A 89 5.45 -18.68 8.23
CA THR A 89 6.60 -18.46 9.12
C THR A 89 7.44 -17.27 8.68
N PHE A 90 7.70 -17.14 7.37
CA PHE A 90 8.60 -16.12 6.85
C PHE A 90 7.86 -14.83 6.51
N THR A 91 8.32 -13.72 7.09
CA THR A 91 7.85 -12.36 6.78
C THR A 91 8.77 -11.65 5.81
N LYS A 92 10.06 -12.02 5.77
CA LYS A 92 11.03 -11.48 4.82
C LYS A 92 11.60 -12.59 3.95
N LEU A 93 11.57 -12.39 2.63
CA LEU A 93 12.11 -13.31 1.64
C LEU A 93 13.24 -12.59 0.90
N ILE A 94 14.46 -13.10 1.03
CA ILE A 94 15.66 -12.53 0.44
C ILE A 94 16.23 -13.52 -0.57
N PHE A 95 16.12 -13.16 -1.84
CA PHE A 95 16.62 -13.91 -3.00
C PHE A 95 17.58 -13.05 -3.81
N GLN A 96 18.43 -12.30 -3.12
CA GLN A 96 19.40 -11.42 -3.75
C GLN A 96 20.51 -12.21 -4.47
N ASP A 97 20.90 -11.78 -5.67
CA ASP A 97 21.98 -12.41 -6.46
C ASP A 97 21.78 -13.92 -6.66
N ALA A 98 20.52 -14.34 -6.78
CA ALA A 98 20.13 -15.76 -6.77
C ALA A 98 19.98 -16.38 -8.19
N TYR A 99 20.44 -15.67 -9.22
CA TYR A 99 20.32 -16.06 -10.64
C TYR A 99 18.88 -16.35 -11.11
N ILE A 100 17.90 -15.69 -10.50
CA ILE A 100 16.48 -15.83 -10.88
C ILE A 100 16.24 -15.09 -12.21
N GLY A 101 15.76 -15.82 -13.22
CA GLY A 101 15.22 -15.26 -14.46
C GLY A 101 13.70 -15.07 -14.41
N ASP A 102 13.09 -14.64 -15.51
CA ASP A 102 11.65 -14.43 -15.62
C ASP A 102 10.83 -15.66 -15.18
N GLU A 103 11.18 -16.85 -15.66
CA GLU A 103 10.49 -18.10 -15.28
C GLU A 103 10.54 -18.37 -13.76
N GLY A 104 11.70 -18.19 -13.12
CA GLY A 104 11.82 -18.39 -11.68
C GLY A 104 11.04 -17.34 -10.89
N CYS A 105 11.04 -16.10 -11.36
CA CYS A 105 10.25 -15.01 -10.79
C CYS A 105 8.75 -15.29 -10.91
N ILE A 106 8.28 -15.78 -12.06
CA ILE A 106 6.88 -16.17 -12.29
C ILE A 106 6.46 -17.24 -11.28
N MET A 107 7.28 -18.27 -11.04
CA MET A 107 6.97 -19.32 -10.06
C MET A 107 6.83 -18.77 -8.64
N ILE A 108 7.78 -17.93 -8.20
CA ILE A 108 7.75 -17.32 -6.86
C ILE A 108 6.56 -16.36 -6.74
N ALA A 109 6.38 -15.46 -7.72
CA ALA A 109 5.31 -14.47 -7.69
C ALA A 109 3.92 -15.12 -7.71
N ASN A 110 3.72 -16.16 -8.52
CA ASN A 110 2.45 -16.89 -8.55
C ASN A 110 2.14 -17.57 -7.22
N ALA A 111 3.14 -18.19 -6.59
CA ALA A 111 2.96 -18.81 -5.29
C ALA A 111 2.65 -17.79 -4.17
N LEU A 112 3.26 -16.61 -4.22
CA LEU A 112 3.05 -15.56 -3.23
C LEU A 112 1.71 -14.80 -3.40
N LYS A 113 0.98 -14.99 -4.51
CA LYS A 113 -0.36 -14.39 -4.68
C LYS A 113 -1.34 -14.82 -3.59
N THR A 114 -1.28 -16.09 -3.18
CA THR A 114 -2.19 -16.67 -2.17
C THR A 114 -1.58 -16.72 -0.77
N ASN A 115 -0.28 -16.43 -0.63
CA ASN A 115 0.37 -16.36 0.67
C ASN A 115 -0.10 -15.07 1.38
N MET A 116 -0.95 -15.22 2.40
CA MET A 116 -1.55 -14.12 3.16
C MET A 116 -0.88 -13.90 4.53
N THR A 117 0.37 -14.33 4.73
CA THR A 117 0.87 -14.50 6.10
C THR A 117 1.28 -13.23 6.84
N VAL A 118 0.77 -12.07 6.41
CA VAL A 118 0.93 -10.86 7.21
C VAL A 118 -0.34 -10.03 7.13
N GLN A 119 -1.35 -10.44 7.92
CA GLN A 119 -2.49 -9.57 8.24
C GLN A 119 -2.56 -9.15 9.71
N VAL A 120 -1.75 -9.71 10.61
CA VAL A 120 -1.75 -9.30 12.03
C VAL A 120 -0.36 -9.45 12.62
N SER A 121 0.46 -8.41 12.53
CA SER A 121 1.52 -8.23 13.52
C SER A 121 1.35 -6.87 14.17
N ASN A 122 0.67 -6.87 15.31
CA ASN A 122 0.56 -5.75 16.24
C ASN A 122 1.91 -5.47 16.96
N THR A 123 3.02 -5.91 16.35
CA THR A 123 4.38 -5.82 16.83
C THR A 123 5.21 -5.14 15.74
N SER A 124 5.62 -3.92 16.02
CA SER A 124 6.25 -2.91 15.16
C SER A 124 7.62 -3.27 14.53
N ALA A 125 7.98 -4.54 14.32
CA ALA A 125 9.38 -4.93 14.07
C ALA A 125 9.71 -5.58 12.72
N SER A 126 8.76 -6.18 11.99
CA SER A 126 9.08 -6.86 10.72
C SER A 126 8.11 -6.46 9.61
N THR A 127 8.51 -5.47 8.80
CA THR A 127 7.81 -5.15 7.54
C THR A 127 7.99 -6.32 6.56
N PRO A 128 6.92 -6.78 5.88
CA PRO A 128 7.06 -7.85 4.91
C PRO A 128 7.85 -7.39 3.70
N VAL A 129 8.98 -8.04 3.44
CA VAL A 129 9.95 -7.65 2.41
C VAL A 129 10.13 -8.78 1.42
N LEU A 130 10.03 -8.47 0.12
CA LEU A 130 10.48 -9.33 -0.97
C LEU A 130 11.70 -8.69 -1.63
N ASN A 131 12.88 -9.27 -1.39
CA ASN A 131 14.13 -8.82 -1.97
C ASN A 131 14.54 -9.73 -3.14
N LEU A 132 14.50 -9.18 -4.35
CA LEU A 132 14.85 -9.82 -5.61
C LEU A 132 15.99 -9.06 -6.32
N ARG A 133 16.84 -8.37 -5.56
CA ARG A 133 17.98 -7.59 -6.11
C ARG A 133 18.99 -8.48 -6.85
N GLY A 134 19.64 -7.95 -7.87
CA GLY A 134 20.75 -8.62 -8.56
C GLY A 134 20.36 -9.88 -9.34
N ASN A 135 19.12 -9.92 -9.82
CA ASN A 135 18.60 -11.03 -10.63
C ASN A 135 18.49 -10.62 -12.12
N ASN A 136 18.03 -11.53 -12.98
CA ASN A 136 17.83 -11.25 -14.41
C ASN A 136 16.32 -11.22 -14.74
N ILE A 137 15.56 -10.50 -13.92
CA ILE A 137 14.11 -10.28 -14.13
C ILE A 137 13.94 -9.18 -15.18
N ARG A 138 13.10 -9.44 -16.18
CA ARG A 138 12.78 -8.55 -17.29
C ARG A 138 11.26 -8.33 -17.35
N SER A 139 10.69 -8.18 -18.55
CA SER A 139 9.28 -7.81 -18.72
C SER A 139 8.32 -8.88 -18.20
N ASP A 140 8.56 -10.16 -18.47
CA ASP A 140 7.58 -11.20 -18.14
C ASP A 140 7.57 -11.51 -16.63
N GLY A 141 8.74 -11.50 -15.99
CA GLY A 141 8.83 -11.56 -14.53
C GLY A 141 8.25 -10.31 -13.86
N ALA A 142 8.43 -9.12 -14.45
CA ALA A 142 7.77 -7.91 -13.98
C ALA A 142 6.25 -8.01 -14.08
N THR A 143 5.68 -8.51 -15.18
CA THR A 143 4.25 -8.78 -15.31
C THR A 143 3.75 -9.69 -14.18
N ALA A 144 4.50 -10.73 -13.80
CA ALA A 144 4.15 -11.61 -12.70
C ALA A 144 4.19 -10.91 -11.34
N ILE A 145 5.20 -10.07 -11.09
CA ILE A 145 5.28 -9.22 -9.89
C ILE A 145 4.08 -8.26 -9.85
N SER A 146 3.68 -7.67 -10.97
CA SER A 146 2.52 -6.78 -11.04
C SER A 146 1.22 -7.50 -10.67
N GLN A 147 1.03 -8.71 -11.17
CA GLN A 147 -0.12 -9.54 -10.78
C GLN A 147 -0.06 -9.94 -9.30
N LEU A 148 1.14 -10.20 -8.77
CA LEU A 148 1.34 -10.42 -7.33
C LEU A 148 0.91 -9.18 -6.54
N LEU A 149 1.39 -7.99 -6.88
CA LEU A 149 1.03 -6.74 -6.18
C LEU A 149 -0.47 -6.42 -6.29
N ARG A 150 -1.15 -6.79 -7.38
CA ARG A 150 -2.60 -6.57 -7.51
C ARG A 150 -3.43 -7.41 -6.54
N ILE A 151 -2.93 -8.60 -6.18
CA ILE A 151 -3.67 -9.59 -5.38
C ILE A 151 -3.19 -9.58 -3.92
N ASN A 152 -1.87 -9.54 -3.72
CA ASN A 152 -1.23 -9.62 -2.42
C ASN A 152 -1.24 -8.24 -1.73
N SER A 153 -1.87 -8.19 -0.56
CA SER A 153 -1.96 -7.00 0.28
C SER A 153 -0.95 -6.99 1.44
N CYS A 154 -0.08 -8.01 1.53
CA CYS A 154 0.85 -8.19 2.65
C CYS A 154 2.23 -7.58 2.37
N ILE A 155 2.72 -7.63 1.13
CA ILE A 155 4.06 -7.13 0.79
C ILE A 155 4.08 -5.60 0.93
N THR A 156 4.99 -5.10 1.77
CA THR A 156 5.15 -3.65 2.04
C THR A 156 6.45 -3.07 1.48
N SER A 157 7.48 -3.89 1.27
CA SER A 157 8.74 -3.47 0.65
C SER A 157 9.14 -4.46 -0.45
N LEU A 158 9.38 -3.94 -1.66
CA LEU A 158 9.77 -4.70 -2.83
C LEU A 158 11.07 -4.15 -3.39
N LEU A 159 12.12 -4.97 -3.38
CA LEU A 159 13.46 -4.58 -3.79
C LEU A 159 13.86 -5.28 -5.09
N LEU A 160 14.02 -4.52 -6.17
CA LEU A 160 14.26 -5.01 -7.53
C LEU A 160 15.50 -4.39 -8.17
N GLU A 161 16.39 -3.78 -7.38
CA GLU A 161 17.65 -3.21 -7.87
C GLU A 161 18.45 -4.20 -8.74
N TRP A 162 19.17 -3.71 -9.75
CA TRP A 162 20.05 -4.50 -10.62
C TRP A 162 19.30 -5.63 -11.37
N ASN A 163 18.12 -5.31 -11.89
CA ASN A 163 17.38 -6.17 -12.82
C ASN A 163 17.30 -5.49 -14.21
N SER A 164 16.44 -5.97 -15.11
CA SER A 164 16.29 -5.44 -16.47
C SER A 164 14.82 -5.26 -16.84
N ILE A 165 14.02 -4.82 -15.87
CA ILE A 165 12.56 -4.64 -16.00
C ILE A 165 12.21 -3.61 -17.09
N GLY A 166 12.99 -2.54 -17.19
CA GLY A 166 12.79 -1.44 -18.14
C GLY A 166 13.36 -1.66 -19.54
N VAL A 167 13.95 -2.83 -19.84
CA VAL A 167 14.43 -3.15 -21.21
C VAL A 167 13.29 -3.06 -22.22
N TRP A 168 12.08 -3.45 -21.80
CA TRP A 168 10.85 -3.22 -22.53
C TRP A 168 9.88 -2.48 -21.63
N ASP A 169 9.36 -1.35 -22.10
CA ASP A 169 8.47 -0.49 -21.30
C ASP A 169 7.25 -1.24 -20.74
N LYS A 170 6.82 -2.34 -21.39
CA LYS A 170 5.73 -3.22 -20.92
C LYS A 170 5.91 -3.65 -19.45
N GLY A 171 7.11 -4.06 -19.05
CA GLY A 171 7.36 -4.52 -17.68
C GLY A 171 7.12 -3.42 -16.65
N VAL A 172 7.53 -2.19 -16.96
CA VAL A 172 7.30 -1.02 -16.10
C VAL A 172 5.83 -0.61 -16.12
N LEU A 173 5.18 -0.61 -17.29
CA LEU A 173 3.76 -0.32 -17.45
C LEU A 173 2.87 -1.23 -16.60
N ASP A 174 3.17 -2.54 -16.59
CA ASP A 174 2.45 -3.49 -15.76
C ASP A 174 2.64 -3.17 -14.26
N ILE A 175 3.85 -2.76 -13.84
CA ILE A 175 4.11 -2.33 -12.45
C ILE A 175 3.32 -1.05 -12.13
N CYS A 176 3.31 -0.06 -13.02
CA CYS A 176 2.53 1.17 -12.87
C CYS A 176 1.03 0.87 -12.66
N ASP A 177 0.49 -0.03 -13.47
CA ASP A 177 -0.90 -0.46 -13.38
C ASP A 177 -1.20 -1.15 -12.03
N ALA A 178 -0.28 -1.99 -11.55
CA ALA A 178 -0.39 -2.61 -10.23
C ALA A 178 -0.29 -1.59 -9.09
N LEU A 179 0.63 -0.62 -9.16
CA LEU A 179 0.77 0.44 -8.16
C LEU A 179 -0.47 1.34 -8.08
N GLY A 180 -1.19 1.55 -9.19
CA GLY A 180 -2.46 2.26 -9.18
C GLY A 180 -3.55 1.58 -8.33
N HIS A 181 -3.45 0.26 -8.13
CA HIS A 181 -4.44 -0.53 -7.38
C HIS A 181 -3.95 -0.98 -6.01
N ASN A 182 -2.64 -1.12 -5.81
CA ASN A 182 -2.06 -1.61 -4.56
C ASN A 182 -1.99 -0.51 -3.50
N GLY A 183 -2.77 -0.68 -2.43
CA GLY A 183 -2.83 0.23 -1.27
C GLY A 183 -1.92 -0.12 -0.10
N ASN A 184 -0.94 -1.02 -0.25
CA ASN A 184 -0.12 -1.53 0.87
C ASN A 184 1.39 -1.39 0.68
N LEU A 185 1.88 -1.36 -0.57
CA LEU A 185 3.31 -1.25 -0.85
C LEU A 185 3.82 0.14 -0.41
N ALA A 186 4.71 0.17 0.57
CA ALA A 186 5.27 1.38 1.15
C ALA A 186 6.66 1.73 0.59
N GLU A 187 7.42 0.73 0.13
CA GLU A 187 8.76 0.90 -0.42
C GLU A 187 8.95 0.10 -1.71
N LEU A 188 9.46 0.78 -2.73
CA LEU A 188 9.78 0.20 -4.03
C LEU A 188 11.17 0.66 -4.48
N ASP A 189 12.05 -0.29 -4.72
CA ASP A 189 13.40 -0.03 -5.20
C ASP A 189 13.57 -0.59 -6.62
N LEU A 190 13.70 0.31 -7.59
CA LEU A 190 13.82 0.06 -9.02
C LEU A 190 15.16 0.58 -9.57
N ARG A 191 16.19 0.68 -8.71
CA ARG A 191 17.51 1.13 -9.13
C ARG A 191 18.10 0.28 -10.24
N ASN A 192 18.76 0.93 -11.19
CA ASN A 192 19.46 0.27 -12.29
C ASN A 192 18.63 -0.83 -12.99
N ASN A 193 17.41 -0.46 -13.41
CA ASN A 193 16.48 -1.33 -14.13
C ASN A 193 16.32 -0.96 -15.61
N LYS A 194 17.14 -0.03 -16.12
CA LYS A 194 17.08 0.50 -17.49
C LYS A 194 15.74 1.15 -17.83
N ILE A 195 15.08 1.78 -16.86
CA ILE A 195 13.79 2.45 -17.05
C ILE A 195 13.96 3.65 -17.97
N SER A 196 13.21 3.70 -19.06
CA SER A 196 13.23 4.77 -20.05
C SER A 196 12.51 6.04 -19.56
N SER A 197 12.72 7.16 -20.24
CA SER A 197 12.03 8.42 -19.97
C SER A 197 10.51 8.32 -20.09
N MET A 198 10.03 7.55 -21.07
CA MET A 198 8.61 7.30 -21.31
C MET A 198 8.02 6.40 -20.22
N ALA A 199 8.68 5.31 -19.85
CA ALA A 199 8.28 4.46 -18.74
C ALA A 199 8.26 5.24 -17.39
N GLY A 200 9.23 6.13 -17.19
CA GLY A 200 9.27 7.06 -16.06
C GLY A 200 8.06 8.00 -15.98
N GLN A 201 7.62 8.51 -17.12
CA GLN A 201 6.41 9.33 -17.19
C GLN A 201 5.17 8.54 -16.78
N TYR A 202 5.02 7.30 -17.25
CA TYR A 202 3.91 6.43 -16.83
C TYR A 202 3.95 6.12 -15.34
N LEU A 203 5.14 5.89 -14.77
CA LEU A 203 5.31 5.67 -13.34
C LEU A 203 4.82 6.88 -12.54
N ALA A 204 5.25 8.09 -12.91
CA ALA A 204 4.78 9.31 -12.27
C ALA A 204 3.26 9.52 -12.41
N ILE A 205 2.65 9.17 -13.55
CA ILE A 205 1.19 9.25 -13.73
C ILE A 205 0.46 8.29 -12.80
N SER A 206 0.92 7.04 -12.71
CA SER A 206 0.28 6.01 -11.87
C SER A 206 0.31 6.35 -10.37
N LEU A 207 1.36 7.04 -9.93
CA LEU A 207 1.55 7.40 -8.54
C LEU A 207 0.71 8.62 -8.10
N LYS A 208 0.05 9.34 -9.01
CA LYS A 208 -0.73 10.55 -8.66
C LYS A 208 -1.79 10.30 -7.58
N HIS A 209 -2.40 9.11 -7.60
CA HIS A 209 -3.46 8.72 -6.66
C HIS A 209 -3.07 7.55 -5.76
N ASN A 210 -1.82 7.08 -5.83
CA ASN A 210 -1.35 6.04 -4.92
C ASN A 210 -1.20 6.63 -3.50
N THR A 211 -1.81 5.95 -2.52
CA THR A 211 -1.89 6.41 -1.14
C THR A 211 -0.97 5.66 -0.17
N SER A 212 -0.20 4.70 -0.67
CA SER A 212 0.55 3.74 0.14
C SER A 212 2.07 3.90 0.01
N LEU A 213 2.57 4.19 -1.19
CA LEU A 213 3.99 4.24 -1.49
C LEU A 213 4.63 5.49 -0.89
N GLN A 214 5.59 5.28 0.01
CA GLN A 214 6.27 6.34 0.75
C GLN A 214 7.72 6.54 0.28
N LYS A 215 8.36 5.46 -0.16
CA LYS A 215 9.76 5.42 -0.60
C LYS A 215 9.85 4.82 -1.99
N LEU A 216 10.44 5.57 -2.92
CA LEU A 216 10.70 5.13 -4.28
C LEU A 216 12.14 5.43 -4.65
N ASP A 217 12.90 4.40 -5.02
CA ASP A 217 14.28 4.57 -5.47
C ASP A 217 14.38 4.23 -6.96
N LEU A 218 14.78 5.23 -7.76
CA LEU A 218 14.90 5.11 -9.21
C LEU A 218 16.33 5.43 -9.68
N ARG A 219 17.33 5.45 -8.79
CA ARG A 219 18.70 5.78 -9.20
C ARG A 219 19.22 4.93 -10.35
N TRP A 220 20.10 5.52 -11.15
CA TRP A 220 20.79 4.86 -12.26
C TRP A 220 19.84 4.25 -13.31
N ASN A 221 18.77 4.96 -13.67
CA ASN A 221 17.94 4.65 -14.84
C ASN A 221 18.10 5.75 -15.92
N HIS A 222 17.22 5.79 -16.92
CA HIS A 222 17.29 6.71 -18.07
C HIS A 222 16.05 7.61 -18.17
N LEU A 223 15.63 8.21 -17.05
CA LEU A 223 14.41 9.02 -16.99
C LEU A 223 14.52 10.34 -17.80
N GLY A 224 15.70 10.95 -17.81
CA GLY A 224 15.99 12.21 -18.48
C GLY A 224 15.06 13.37 -18.06
N LEU A 225 15.08 14.44 -18.87
CA LEU A 225 14.25 15.62 -18.68
C LEU A 225 12.74 15.32 -18.61
N ILE A 226 12.26 14.39 -19.43
CA ILE A 226 10.83 14.08 -19.53
C ILE A 226 10.34 13.39 -18.25
N GLY A 227 11.08 12.39 -17.76
CA GLY A 227 10.76 11.72 -16.50
C GLY A 227 10.87 12.66 -15.32
N GLY A 228 11.91 13.52 -15.28
CA GLY A 228 12.06 14.55 -14.25
C GLY A 228 10.86 15.49 -14.14
N ARG A 229 10.40 16.05 -15.27
CA ARG A 229 9.17 16.88 -15.30
C ARG A 229 7.93 16.12 -14.83
N ALA A 230 7.80 14.85 -15.21
CA ALA A 230 6.65 14.06 -14.81
C ALA A 230 6.62 13.85 -13.28
N PHE A 231 7.76 13.61 -12.64
CA PHE A 231 7.87 13.52 -11.18
C PHE A 231 7.67 14.87 -10.49
N GLU A 232 8.13 15.98 -11.06
CA GLU A 232 7.81 17.32 -10.56
C GLU A 232 6.29 17.57 -10.57
N ASP A 233 5.62 17.21 -11.67
CA ASP A 233 4.16 17.31 -11.82
C ASP A 233 3.38 16.36 -10.88
N LEU A 234 3.94 15.20 -10.55
CA LEU A 234 3.35 14.22 -9.63
C LEU A 234 3.10 14.85 -8.24
N PHE A 235 4.06 15.60 -7.70
CA PHE A 235 3.95 16.16 -6.34
C PHE A 235 2.95 17.32 -6.21
N LYS A 236 2.31 17.74 -7.31
CA LYS A 236 1.11 18.59 -7.26
C LYS A 236 -0.11 17.84 -6.70
N TRP A 237 -0.11 16.51 -6.81
CA TRP A 237 -1.24 15.64 -6.47
C TRP A 237 -0.89 14.62 -5.37
N ASN A 238 0.33 14.08 -5.38
CA ASN A 238 0.76 13.11 -4.39
C ASN A 238 1.44 13.77 -3.18
N HIS A 239 0.88 13.51 -2.00
CA HIS A 239 1.37 13.98 -0.71
C HIS A 239 1.92 12.87 0.20
N VAL A 240 2.00 11.65 -0.31
CA VAL A 240 2.36 10.44 0.45
C VAL A 240 3.82 10.07 0.30
N ILE A 241 4.38 10.22 -0.91
CA ILE A 241 5.80 9.96 -1.16
C ILE A 241 6.61 10.99 -0.38
N THR A 242 7.49 10.48 0.47
CA THR A 242 8.38 11.28 1.34
C THR A 242 9.85 11.10 0.97
N HIS A 243 10.18 10.03 0.26
CA HIS A 243 11.52 9.75 -0.21
C HIS A 243 11.44 9.34 -1.68
N LEU A 244 12.09 10.12 -2.55
CA LEU A 244 12.30 9.79 -3.95
C LEU A 244 13.75 10.10 -4.31
N ASP A 245 14.48 9.09 -4.78
CA ASP A 245 15.87 9.26 -5.24
C ASP A 245 15.97 9.06 -6.75
N LEU A 246 16.46 10.08 -7.45
CA LEU A 246 16.60 10.16 -8.90
C LEU A 246 18.08 10.29 -9.34
N ALA A 247 19.06 10.09 -8.45
CA ALA A 247 20.47 10.25 -8.82
C ALA A 247 20.87 9.34 -10.01
N GLY A 248 21.65 9.89 -10.95
CA GLY A 248 22.11 9.14 -12.13
C GLY A 248 21.04 8.88 -13.21
N ASN A 249 19.99 9.72 -13.28
CA ASN A 249 18.93 9.62 -14.29
C ASN A 249 18.95 10.71 -15.38
N GLU A 250 20.00 11.52 -15.45
CA GLU A 250 20.09 12.67 -16.38
C GLU A 250 18.94 13.68 -16.20
N VAL A 251 18.40 13.79 -14.97
CA VAL A 251 17.40 14.79 -14.60
C VAL A 251 18.11 16.11 -14.29
N PRO A 252 17.68 17.24 -14.88
CA PRO A 252 18.23 18.56 -14.57
C PRO A 252 18.14 18.96 -13.09
N GLU A 253 19.14 19.70 -12.62
CA GLU A 253 19.29 20.08 -11.21
C GLU A 253 18.14 20.95 -10.67
N ASP A 254 17.59 21.82 -11.51
CA ASP A 254 16.42 22.66 -11.19
C ASP A 254 15.18 21.80 -10.86
N GLN A 255 14.96 20.71 -11.60
CA GLN A 255 13.86 19.78 -11.33
C GLN A 255 14.11 18.96 -10.06
N LEU A 256 15.35 18.51 -9.84
CA LEU A 256 15.71 17.82 -8.61
C LEU A 256 15.48 18.70 -7.39
N GLN A 257 15.81 19.99 -7.47
CA GLN A 257 15.56 20.95 -6.41
C GLN A 257 14.06 21.15 -6.14
N ALA A 258 13.25 21.31 -7.19
CA ALA A 258 11.80 21.43 -7.06
C ALA A 258 11.17 20.18 -6.41
N ILE A 259 11.60 19.00 -6.82
CA ILE A 259 11.18 17.71 -6.25
C ILE A 259 11.60 17.62 -4.77
N ALA A 260 12.83 17.99 -4.42
CA ALA A 260 13.31 17.96 -3.03
C ALA A 260 12.47 18.85 -2.11
N ILE A 261 12.10 20.06 -2.56
CA ILE A 261 11.21 20.96 -1.81
C ILE A 261 9.82 20.32 -1.61
N ALA A 262 9.29 19.66 -2.64
CA ALA A 262 8.00 19.00 -2.54
C ALA A 262 8.00 17.78 -1.60
N LEU A 263 9.08 17.00 -1.59
CA LEU A 263 9.29 15.89 -0.65
C LEU A 263 9.39 16.38 0.79
N GLU A 264 10.14 17.46 1.03
CA GLU A 264 10.26 18.08 2.36
C GLU A 264 8.88 18.54 2.88
N ARG A 265 8.06 19.17 2.03
CA ARG A 265 6.67 19.51 2.37
C ARG A 265 5.85 18.27 2.77
N ASN A 266 5.93 17.19 1.99
CA ASN A 266 5.21 15.96 2.29
C ASN A 266 5.69 15.31 3.60
N LEU A 267 7.00 15.34 3.87
CA LEU A 267 7.60 14.86 5.12
C LEU A 267 7.10 15.64 6.33
N GLN A 268 7.05 16.97 6.23
CA GLN A 268 6.54 17.84 7.29
C GLN A 268 5.04 17.59 7.56
N GLN A 269 4.23 17.44 6.52
CA GLN A 269 2.81 17.09 6.66
C GLN A 269 2.63 15.74 7.37
N LYS A 270 3.43 14.73 6.99
CA LYS A 270 3.42 13.43 7.64
C LYS A 270 3.82 13.52 9.11
N GLN A 271 4.89 14.26 9.44
CA GLN A 271 5.30 14.47 10.83
C GLN A 271 4.22 15.17 11.65
N HIS A 272 3.56 16.20 11.08
CA HIS A 272 2.46 16.89 11.75
C HIS A 272 1.29 15.96 12.08
N SER A 273 0.87 15.12 11.12
CA SER A 273 -0.18 14.12 11.33
C SER A 273 0.19 13.08 12.40
N ILE A 274 1.45 12.64 12.44
CA ILE A 274 1.96 11.73 13.49
C ILE A 274 1.92 12.42 14.87
N HIS A 275 2.25 13.71 14.95
CA HIS A 275 2.18 14.46 16.19
C HIS A 275 0.75 14.68 16.68
N GLU A 276 -0.19 15.01 15.79
CA GLU A 276 -1.61 15.16 16.14
C GLU A 276 -2.22 13.85 16.64
N THR A 277 -1.96 12.75 15.94
CA THR A 277 -2.42 11.41 16.36
C THR A 277 -1.77 10.97 17.68
N SER A 278 -0.47 11.23 17.86
CA SER A 278 0.21 10.97 19.15
C SER A 278 -0.38 11.82 20.28
N HIS A 279 -0.74 13.08 20.01
CA HIS A 279 -1.37 13.95 21.00
C HIS A 279 -2.77 13.43 21.38
N ALA A 280 -3.55 12.97 20.41
CA ALA A 280 -4.86 12.37 20.66
C ALA A 280 -4.76 11.08 21.47
N ILE A 281 -3.78 10.21 21.17
CA ILE A 281 -3.52 8.99 21.93
C ILE A 281 -3.10 9.34 23.36
N HIS A 282 -2.13 10.24 23.53
CA HIS A 282 -1.69 10.68 24.86
C HIS A 282 -2.84 11.29 25.66
N LEU A 283 -3.70 12.10 25.04
CA LEU A 283 -4.87 12.68 25.69
C LEU A 283 -5.86 11.59 26.13
N SER A 284 -6.12 10.59 25.28
CA SER A 284 -6.96 9.43 25.63
C SER A 284 -6.38 8.64 26.80
N GLU A 285 -5.07 8.34 26.77
CA GLU A 285 -4.38 7.64 27.86
C GLU A 285 -4.45 8.45 29.16
N THR A 286 -4.36 9.78 29.08
CA THR A 286 -4.47 10.67 30.25
C THR A 286 -5.89 10.65 30.80
N ILE A 287 -6.91 10.69 29.94
CA ILE A 287 -8.34 10.59 30.34
C ILE A 287 -8.61 9.25 31.00
N ASP A 288 -8.11 8.15 30.45
CA ASP A 288 -8.27 6.80 31.03
C ASP A 288 -7.56 6.67 32.39
N ALA A 289 -6.38 7.28 32.54
CA ALA A 289 -5.67 7.33 33.81
C ALA A 289 -6.46 8.12 34.87
N ILE A 290 -7.03 9.28 34.51
CA ILE A 290 -7.88 10.08 35.39
C ILE A 290 -9.16 9.32 35.75
N ALA A 291 -9.79 8.66 34.78
CA ALA A 291 -11.00 7.86 35.00
C ALA A 291 -10.73 6.71 36.00
N LYS A 292 -9.63 5.97 35.83
CA LYS A 292 -9.20 4.94 36.79
C LYS A 292 -8.93 5.51 38.19
N ALA A 293 -8.25 6.66 38.27
CA ALA A 293 -8.00 7.33 39.55
C ALA A 293 -9.30 7.77 40.24
N HIS A 294 -10.27 8.27 39.47
CA HIS A 294 -11.60 8.63 39.96
C HIS A 294 -12.39 7.40 40.43
N GLU A 295 -12.33 6.28 39.70
CA GLU A 295 -13.01 5.05 40.10
C GLU A 295 -12.44 4.51 41.42
N GLU A 296 -11.13 4.55 41.60
CA GLU A 296 -10.47 4.17 42.85
C GLU A 296 -10.81 5.14 43.99
N ALA A 297 -10.84 6.45 43.73
CA ALA A 297 -11.26 7.45 44.72
C ALA A 297 -12.73 7.28 45.13
N LEU A 298 -13.63 6.98 44.18
CA LEU A 298 -15.02 6.66 44.44
C LEU A 298 -15.14 5.40 45.30
N ARG A 299 -14.41 4.31 44.98
CA ARG A 299 -14.38 3.10 45.82
C ARG A 299 -13.94 3.40 47.24
N GLN A 300 -12.89 4.21 47.42
CA GLN A 300 -12.43 4.61 48.74
C GLN A 300 -13.48 5.42 49.50
N LEU A 301 -14.13 6.39 48.84
CA LEU A 301 -15.22 7.19 49.42
C LEU A 301 -16.43 6.33 49.79
N THR A 302 -16.84 5.39 48.94
CA THR A 302 -17.92 4.44 49.25
C THR A 302 -17.56 3.56 50.45
N SER A 303 -16.31 3.10 50.56
CA SER A 303 -15.86 2.36 51.76
C SER A 303 -15.89 3.22 53.02
N LYS A 304 -15.52 4.50 52.93
CA LYS A 304 -15.60 5.44 54.06
C LYS A 304 -17.04 5.74 54.43
N LEU A 305 -17.93 5.92 53.43
CA LEU A 305 -19.35 6.17 53.65
C LEU A 305 -20.01 4.98 54.35
N THR A 306 -19.79 3.76 53.84
CA THR A 306 -20.32 2.54 54.49
C THR A 306 -19.77 2.36 55.91
N HIS A 307 -18.51 2.72 56.16
CA HIS A 307 -17.95 2.74 57.52
C HIS A 307 -18.67 3.76 58.43
N VAL A 308 -18.90 4.98 57.93
CA VAL A 308 -19.63 6.03 58.67
C VAL A 308 -21.08 5.63 58.92
N GLU A 309 -21.77 5.05 57.94
CA GLU A 309 -23.15 4.55 58.07
C GLU A 309 -23.24 3.44 59.12
N ASN A 310 -22.31 2.48 59.09
CA ASN A 310 -22.24 1.42 60.11
C ASN A 310 -21.94 1.98 61.50
N LYS A 311 -21.08 3.00 61.60
CA LYS A 311 -20.77 3.67 62.86
C LYS A 311 -21.95 4.51 63.38
N SER A 312 -22.67 5.17 62.50
CA SER A 312 -23.90 5.90 62.82
C SER A 312 -24.99 4.94 63.32
N ARG A 313 -25.16 3.79 62.65
CA ARG A 313 -26.11 2.76 63.07
C ARG A 313 -25.80 2.21 64.45
N THR A 314 -24.54 1.88 64.73
CA THR A 314 -24.11 1.39 66.06
C THR A 314 -24.28 2.44 67.14
N LEU A 315 -23.96 3.71 66.87
CA LEU A 315 -24.22 4.81 67.80
C LEU A 315 -25.72 5.02 68.05
N SER A 316 -26.57 4.87 67.02
CA SER A 316 -28.03 4.94 67.17
C SER A 316 -28.55 3.81 68.06
N GLU A 317 -28.10 2.57 67.83
CA GLU A 317 -28.46 1.41 68.66
C GLU A 317 -27.99 1.55 70.12
N GLU A 318 -26.87 2.23 70.35
CA GLU A 318 -26.37 2.54 71.70
C GLU A 318 -27.17 3.68 72.36
N LEU A 319 -27.54 4.71 71.60
CA LEU A 319 -28.40 5.80 72.06
C LEU A 319 -29.80 5.27 72.44
N ASP A 320 -30.41 4.43 71.61
CA ASP A 320 -31.72 3.82 71.89
C ASP A 320 -31.67 2.98 73.18
N ARG A 321 -30.59 2.23 73.39
CA ARG A 321 -30.35 1.51 74.65
C ARG A 321 -30.26 2.44 75.85
N LYS A 322 -29.54 3.56 75.72
CA LYS A 322 -29.41 4.56 76.79
C LYS A 322 -30.71 5.28 77.08
N VAL A 323 -31.49 5.62 76.06
CA VAL A 323 -32.82 6.22 76.21
C VAL A 323 -33.77 5.25 76.90
N ALA A 324 -33.80 3.97 76.52
CA ALA A 324 -34.58 2.95 77.20
C ALA A 324 -34.18 2.80 78.68
N GLN A 325 -32.87 2.84 78.96
CA GLN A 325 -32.34 2.80 80.32
C GLN A 325 -32.78 4.03 81.14
N HIS A 326 -32.74 5.23 80.53
CA HIS A 326 -33.22 6.46 81.16
C HIS A 326 -34.71 6.40 81.49
N ILE A 327 -35.56 6.00 80.54
CA ILE A 327 -37.01 5.86 80.74
C ILE A 327 -37.31 4.87 81.86
N SER A 328 -36.58 3.75 81.94
CA SER A 328 -36.69 2.79 83.04
C SER A 328 -36.33 3.43 84.37
N THR A 329 -35.21 4.16 84.45
CA THR A 329 -34.81 4.84 85.70
C THR A 329 -35.80 5.93 86.10
N GLU A 330 -36.33 6.69 85.15
CA GLU A 330 -37.31 7.74 85.38
C GLU A 330 -38.63 7.16 85.90
N SER A 331 -39.07 6.01 85.37
CA SER A 331 -40.22 5.27 85.88
C SER A 331 -39.99 4.74 87.30
N THR A 332 -38.78 4.26 87.63
CA THR A 332 -38.47 3.86 89.01
C THR A 332 -38.47 5.03 89.98
N VAL A 333 -37.97 6.19 89.55
CA VAL A 333 -38.00 7.43 90.34
C VAL A 333 -39.44 7.90 90.55
N ALA A 334 -40.29 7.84 89.51
CA ALA A 334 -41.71 8.18 89.63
C ALA A 334 -42.44 7.28 90.63
N LYS A 335 -42.20 5.96 90.59
CA LYS A 335 -42.73 5.02 91.59
C LYS A 335 -42.24 5.30 93.00
N LEU A 336 -40.95 5.54 93.17
CA LEU A 336 -40.39 5.90 94.48
C LEU A 336 -41.03 7.19 95.03
N ASN A 337 -41.30 8.18 94.18
CA ASN A 337 -41.99 9.40 94.58
C ASN A 337 -43.45 9.15 95.00
N GLU A 338 -44.14 8.22 94.32
CA GLU A 338 -45.50 7.80 94.67
C GLU A 338 -45.53 7.02 96.00
N ASP A 339 -44.58 6.10 96.20
CA ASP A 339 -44.40 5.36 97.45
C ASP A 339 -44.06 6.29 98.62
N ILE A 340 -43.18 7.29 98.41
CA ILE A 340 -42.88 8.33 99.40
C ILE A 340 -44.13 9.15 99.72
N ALA A 341 -44.94 9.53 98.73
CA ALA A 341 -46.19 10.26 98.96
C ALA A 341 -47.20 9.41 99.76
N LEU A 342 -47.30 8.12 99.46
CA LEU A 342 -48.15 7.18 100.18
C LEU A 342 -47.68 7.00 101.62
N LEU A 343 -46.37 6.76 101.85
CA LEU A 343 -45.81 6.68 103.19
C LEU A 343 -46.04 7.96 103.98
N ASN A 344 -45.84 9.14 103.37
CA ASN A 344 -46.12 10.41 104.04
C ASN A 344 -47.60 10.55 104.42
N SER A 345 -48.52 10.09 103.58
CA SER A 345 -49.96 10.07 103.89
C SER A 345 -50.29 9.11 105.04
N GLN A 346 -49.63 7.94 105.09
CA GLN A 346 -49.79 6.95 106.16
C GLN A 346 -49.20 7.46 107.48
N CYS A 347 -48.02 8.09 107.47
CA CYS A 347 -47.43 8.74 108.63
C CYS A 347 -48.38 9.81 109.18
N LYS A 348 -48.97 10.65 108.32
CA LYS A 348 -49.94 11.66 108.72
C LYS A 348 -51.21 11.03 109.33
N ALA A 349 -51.71 9.94 108.74
CA ALA A 349 -52.87 9.22 109.28
C ALA A 349 -52.57 8.59 110.66
N ILE A 350 -51.37 8.05 110.86
CA ILE A 350 -50.92 7.51 112.15
C ILE A 350 -50.75 8.62 113.18
N GLU A 351 -50.23 9.79 112.80
CA GLU A 351 -50.15 10.96 113.68
C GLU A 351 -51.56 11.43 114.09
N GLU A 352 -52.53 11.41 113.17
CA GLU A 352 -53.93 11.76 113.44
C GLU A 352 -54.68 10.71 114.30
N THR A 353 -54.35 9.42 114.19
CA THR A 353 -54.89 8.38 115.08
C THR A 353 -54.25 8.43 116.46
N GLN A 354 -52.93 8.64 116.55
CA GLN A 354 -52.26 8.86 117.83
C GLN A 354 -52.77 10.12 118.53
N PHE A 355 -53.07 11.19 117.79
CA PHE A 355 -53.67 12.40 118.36
C PHE A 355 -55.08 12.11 118.92
N ARG A 356 -55.91 11.33 118.21
CA ARG A 356 -57.23 10.89 118.68
C ARG A 356 -57.14 10.02 119.93
N GLU A 357 -56.29 8.99 119.94
CA GLU A 357 -56.08 8.13 121.11
C GLU A 357 -55.55 8.92 122.31
N ARG A 358 -54.64 9.89 122.09
CA ARG A 358 -54.16 10.78 123.17
C ARG A 358 -55.28 11.68 123.70
N SER A 359 -56.19 12.15 122.85
CA SER A 359 -57.35 12.94 123.26
C SER A 359 -58.36 12.11 124.07
N GLU A 360 -58.64 10.87 123.64
CA GLU A 360 -59.52 9.94 124.36
C GLU A 360 -58.91 9.51 125.71
N ASN A 361 -57.62 9.21 125.73
CA ASN A 361 -56.90 8.91 126.98
C ASN A 361 -56.88 10.12 127.93
N ARG A 362 -56.78 11.35 127.40
CA ARG A 362 -56.88 12.57 128.21
C ARG A 362 -58.27 12.72 128.83
N SER A 363 -59.34 12.44 128.08
CA SER A 363 -60.71 12.39 128.62
C SER A 363 -60.87 11.31 129.69
N HIS A 364 -60.29 10.12 129.50
CA HIS A 364 -60.31 9.04 130.48
C HIS A 364 -59.52 9.39 131.75
N ILE A 365 -58.41 10.11 131.63
CA ILE A 365 -57.65 10.63 132.76
C ILE A 365 -58.47 11.67 133.54
N GLU A 366 -59.18 12.58 132.86
CA GLU A 366 -60.05 13.56 133.53
C GLU A 366 -61.22 12.90 134.31
N ASP A 367 -61.75 11.77 133.81
CA ASP A 367 -62.77 10.98 134.51
C ASP A 367 -62.20 10.19 135.69
N LEU A 368 -60.97 9.68 135.56
CA LEU A 368 -60.23 9.03 136.65
C LEU A 368 -59.79 10.05 137.72
N GLU A 369 -59.43 11.27 137.35
CA GLU A 369 -59.11 12.36 138.28
C GLU A 369 -60.33 12.79 139.11
N ARG A 370 -61.54 12.81 138.52
CA ARG A 370 -62.80 12.99 139.29
C ARG A 370 -63.05 11.86 140.28
N SER A 371 -62.73 10.61 139.92
CA SER A 371 -62.85 9.46 140.83
C SER A 371 -61.77 9.45 141.93
N ILE A 372 -60.55 9.91 141.63
CA ILE A 372 -59.45 10.06 142.59
C ILE A 372 -59.74 11.17 143.61
N SER A 373 -60.39 12.26 143.20
CA SER A 373 -60.81 13.35 144.11
C SER A 373 -61.81 12.86 145.17
N GLY A 374 -62.65 11.86 144.85
CA GLY A 374 -63.54 11.19 145.81
C GLY A 374 -62.79 10.29 146.82
N LEU A 375 -61.72 9.61 146.38
CA LEU A 375 -60.92 8.71 147.22
C LEU A 375 -59.87 9.45 148.08
N GLN A 376 -59.55 10.71 147.77
CA GLN A 376 -58.64 11.55 148.56
C GLN A 376 -59.21 11.98 149.92
N VAL A 377 -60.54 11.95 150.10
CA VAL A 377 -61.20 12.24 151.38
C VAL A 377 -61.04 11.07 152.36
N GLU A 378 -61.05 9.82 151.87
CA GLU A 378 -60.88 8.62 152.69
C GLU A 378 -59.41 8.37 153.06
N LEU A 379 -58.46 8.84 152.22
CA LEU A 379 -57.01 8.70 152.44
C LEU A 379 -56.45 9.63 153.55
N LYS A 380 -57.17 10.69 153.92
CA LYS A 380 -56.79 11.58 155.03
C LYS A 380 -56.82 10.86 156.38
N ASN A 381 -57.71 9.88 156.53
CA ASN A 381 -57.88 9.11 157.76
C ASN A 381 -56.85 7.98 157.92
N ALA A 382 -56.13 7.59 156.86
CA ALA A 382 -55.19 6.46 156.87
C ALA A 382 -53.69 6.87 156.84
N LYS A 383 -53.39 8.16 156.64
CA LYS A 383 -52.00 8.66 156.49
C LYS A 383 -51.30 9.02 157.81
N GLU A 384 -52.02 9.08 158.93
CA GLU A 384 -51.41 9.23 160.26
C GLU A 384 -50.64 7.96 160.71
N GLU A 385 -50.85 6.81 160.06
CA GLU A 385 -50.29 5.52 160.50
C GLU A 385 -49.04 5.05 159.71
N LYS A 386 -48.76 5.62 158.52
CA LYS A 386 -47.70 5.11 157.61
C LYS A 386 -46.38 5.91 157.61
N ALA A 387 -46.25 6.92 158.47
CA ALA A 387 -44.98 7.60 158.77
C ALA A 387 -43.88 6.68 159.37
N ARG A 388 -44.09 5.36 159.41
CA ARG A 388 -43.19 4.37 160.02
C ARG A 388 -42.48 3.42 159.04
N MET A 389 -42.75 3.44 157.73
CA MET A 389 -42.17 2.45 156.77
C MET A 389 -41.51 3.07 155.52
N GLN A 390 -40.91 4.25 155.69
CA GLN A 390 -40.01 4.87 154.72
C GLN A 390 -38.58 4.55 155.16
N THR A 391 -37.92 3.48 154.66
CA THR A 391 -36.43 3.43 154.57
C THR A 391 -35.77 2.26 153.83
N ASP A 392 -36.39 1.09 153.56
CA ASP A 392 -35.55 -0.14 153.41
C ASP A 392 -35.50 -0.93 152.07
N MET A 393 -36.12 -0.51 150.93
CA MET A 393 -36.18 -1.43 149.76
C MET A 393 -35.79 -0.87 148.39
N THR A 394 -35.17 0.31 148.36
CA THR A 394 -34.74 1.00 147.13
C THR A 394 -33.47 0.42 146.47
N THR A 395 -32.86 -0.66 146.98
CA THR A 395 -31.46 -0.98 146.65
C THR A 395 -31.20 -2.30 145.89
N ARG A 396 -32.17 -3.17 145.55
CA ARG A 396 -31.80 -4.56 145.19
C ARG A 396 -32.11 -5.25 143.85
N VAL A 397 -32.86 -4.73 142.86
CA VAL A 397 -33.20 -5.61 141.69
C VAL A 397 -32.92 -5.04 140.28
N LEU A 398 -32.13 -3.97 140.18
CA LEU A 398 -31.48 -3.54 138.92
C LEU A 398 -30.43 -4.55 138.35
N GLN A 399 -30.35 -5.80 138.83
CA GLN A 399 -29.25 -6.73 138.50
C GLN A 399 -29.62 -7.98 137.66
N SER A 400 -30.88 -8.24 137.32
CA SER A 400 -31.25 -9.50 136.63
C SER A 400 -31.63 -9.36 135.14
N GLU A 401 -31.45 -8.19 134.52
CA GLU A 401 -31.78 -7.93 133.10
C GLU A 401 -30.70 -8.33 132.06
N ALA A 402 -29.49 -8.76 132.44
CA ALA A 402 -28.37 -8.71 131.49
C ALA A 402 -28.07 -9.97 130.64
N THR A 403 -28.49 -11.19 130.99
CA THR A 403 -27.90 -12.41 130.38
C THR A 403 -28.84 -13.28 129.54
N ILE A 404 -30.15 -13.04 129.52
CA ILE A 404 -31.09 -13.95 128.82
C ILE A 404 -31.52 -13.41 127.44
N LYS A 405 -31.40 -12.11 127.18
CA LYS A 405 -31.85 -11.43 125.93
C LYS A 405 -30.97 -11.63 124.69
N SER A 406 -29.76 -12.20 124.79
CA SER A 406 -28.79 -12.19 123.67
C SER A 406 -28.77 -13.44 122.77
N LEU A 407 -29.36 -14.57 123.19
CA LEU A 407 -29.26 -15.83 122.43
C LEU A 407 -30.56 -16.26 121.71
N GLU A 408 -31.74 -15.76 122.10
CA GLU A 408 -33.01 -16.13 121.46
C GLU A 408 -33.33 -15.32 120.18
N VAL A 409 -32.74 -14.13 120.01
CA VAL A 409 -32.97 -13.25 118.85
C VAL A 409 -32.23 -13.71 117.58
N SER A 410 -31.11 -14.44 117.74
CA SER A 410 -30.27 -14.89 116.61
C SER A 410 -30.81 -16.13 115.88
N GLN A 411 -31.67 -16.93 116.51
CA GLN A 411 -32.14 -18.21 115.96
C GLN A 411 -33.46 -18.07 115.17
N GLU A 412 -34.26 -17.02 115.45
CA GLU A 412 -35.54 -16.75 114.80
C GLU A 412 -35.39 -15.89 113.52
N THR A 413 -34.34 -15.08 113.41
CA THR A 413 -34.00 -14.32 112.20
C THR A 413 -33.55 -15.21 111.04
N ALA A 414 -32.69 -16.21 111.30
CA ALA A 414 -32.20 -17.13 110.27
C ALA A 414 -33.28 -18.08 109.70
N ARG A 415 -34.32 -18.41 110.47
CA ARG A 415 -35.44 -19.25 110.00
C ARG A 415 -36.42 -18.48 109.11
N ARG A 416 -36.62 -17.18 109.33
CA ARG A 416 -37.48 -16.33 108.46
C ARG A 416 -36.82 -15.98 107.13
N GLU A 417 -35.52 -15.75 107.11
CA GLU A 417 -34.77 -15.48 105.86
C GLU A 417 -34.79 -16.66 104.89
N LYS A 418 -34.70 -17.91 105.39
CA LYS A 418 -34.82 -19.13 104.57
C LYS A 418 -36.21 -19.32 103.95
N MET A 419 -37.27 -18.89 104.64
CA MET A 419 -38.66 -19.02 104.18
C MET A 419 -39.02 -17.97 103.11
N MET A 420 -38.45 -16.76 103.17
CA MET A 420 -38.61 -15.73 102.13
C MET A 420 -37.85 -16.10 100.84
N LEU A 421 -36.61 -16.57 100.96
CA LEU A 421 -35.82 -16.94 99.78
C LEU A 421 -36.44 -18.08 98.95
N LEU A 422 -37.12 -19.03 99.60
CA LEU A 422 -37.84 -20.11 98.90
C LEU A 422 -39.15 -19.64 98.25
N ALA A 423 -39.78 -18.58 98.76
CA ALA A 423 -40.97 -17.96 98.15
C ALA A 423 -40.62 -17.05 96.96
N ASP A 424 -39.49 -16.34 97.04
CA ASP A 424 -38.99 -15.49 95.96
C ASP A 424 -38.50 -16.31 94.75
N ILE A 425 -37.90 -17.48 94.99
CA ILE A 425 -37.48 -18.41 93.92
C ILE A 425 -38.72 -18.96 93.18
N ALA A 426 -39.76 -19.40 93.90
CA ALA A 426 -40.99 -19.91 93.29
C ALA A 426 -41.73 -18.83 92.48
N SER A 427 -41.70 -17.57 92.92
CA SER A 427 -42.29 -16.43 92.19
C SER A 427 -41.46 -16.01 90.97
N ALA A 428 -40.14 -16.20 91.01
CA ALA A 428 -39.25 -15.94 89.88
C ALA A 428 -39.46 -16.97 88.75
N GLU A 429 -39.58 -18.26 89.08
CA GLU A 429 -39.87 -19.33 88.12
C GLU A 429 -41.22 -19.13 87.42
N GLU A 430 -42.25 -18.68 88.14
CA GLU A 430 -43.56 -18.40 87.55
C GLU A 430 -43.55 -17.16 86.62
N ARG A 431 -42.70 -16.15 86.90
CA ARG A 431 -42.51 -15.00 86.00
C ARG A 431 -41.70 -15.36 84.76
N GLU A 432 -40.71 -16.23 84.89
CA GLU A 432 -39.89 -16.72 83.77
C GLU A 432 -40.76 -17.49 82.77
N GLN A 433 -41.66 -18.37 83.24
CA GLN A 433 -42.61 -19.08 82.38
C GLN A 433 -43.60 -18.13 81.68
N ARG A 434 -44.07 -17.07 82.35
CA ARG A 434 -44.96 -16.07 81.72
C ARG A 434 -44.24 -15.22 80.68
N LEU A 435 -42.95 -14.90 80.89
CA LEU A 435 -42.13 -14.17 79.93
C LEU A 435 -41.83 -15.02 78.70
N ALA A 436 -41.55 -16.32 78.87
CA ALA A 436 -41.33 -17.25 77.76
C ALA A 436 -42.55 -17.30 76.82
N ILE A 437 -43.76 -17.44 77.37
CA ILE A 437 -45.01 -17.44 76.57
C ILE A 437 -45.19 -16.11 75.82
N LYS A 438 -44.87 -14.97 76.44
CA LYS A 438 -45.00 -13.65 75.81
C LYS A 438 -43.98 -13.42 74.69
N ILE A 439 -42.75 -13.92 74.85
CA ILE A 439 -41.70 -13.87 73.82
C ILE A 439 -42.10 -14.74 72.62
N GLU A 440 -42.67 -15.92 72.87
CA GLU A 440 -43.14 -16.81 71.80
C GLU A 440 -44.30 -16.17 71.01
N GLU A 441 -45.18 -15.43 71.69
CA GLU A 441 -46.27 -14.67 71.06
C GLU A 441 -45.77 -13.47 70.23
N THR A 442 -44.72 -12.77 70.66
CA THR A 442 -44.12 -11.68 69.88
C THR A 442 -43.35 -12.20 68.68
N ILE A 443 -42.62 -13.32 68.82
CA ILE A 443 -41.95 -14.01 67.70
C ILE A 443 -42.99 -14.38 66.64
N ARG A 444 -44.09 -15.05 67.01
CA ARG A 444 -45.17 -15.39 66.08
C ARG A 444 -45.75 -14.16 65.35
N LYS A 445 -45.94 -13.05 66.05
CA LYS A 445 -46.43 -11.80 65.43
C LYS A 445 -45.42 -11.20 64.45
N THR A 446 -44.13 -11.27 64.75
CA THR A 446 -43.08 -10.80 63.82
C THR A 446 -42.92 -11.71 62.60
N GLU A 447 -42.97 -13.02 62.78
CA GLU A 447 -42.93 -14.00 61.67
C GLU A 447 -44.13 -13.81 60.74
N ALA A 448 -45.33 -13.59 61.28
CA ALA A 448 -46.52 -13.30 60.46
C ALA A 448 -46.38 -11.99 59.66
N SER A 449 -45.70 -10.98 60.22
CA SER A 449 -45.41 -9.71 59.53
C SER A 449 -44.39 -9.89 58.40
N PHE A 450 -43.31 -10.63 58.65
CA PHE A 450 -42.32 -10.95 57.62
C PHE A 450 -42.90 -11.81 56.50
N ASN A 451 -43.71 -12.82 56.83
CA ASN A 451 -44.37 -13.66 55.83
C ASN A 451 -45.34 -12.86 54.94
N LYS A 452 -45.97 -11.79 55.45
CA LYS A 452 -46.76 -10.87 54.61
C LYS A 452 -45.89 -10.07 53.64
N LYS A 453 -44.71 -9.61 54.09
CA LYS A 453 -43.75 -8.91 53.21
C LYS A 453 -43.17 -9.83 52.14
N ILE A 454 -42.87 -11.08 52.49
CA ILE A 454 -42.38 -12.08 51.54
C ILE A 454 -43.43 -12.32 50.45
N ARG A 455 -44.69 -12.55 50.80
CA ARG A 455 -45.78 -12.73 49.80
C ARG A 455 -45.94 -11.50 48.90
N HIS A 456 -45.86 -10.29 49.46
CA HIS A 456 -45.94 -9.08 48.65
C HIS A 456 -44.78 -8.95 47.65
N LEU A 457 -43.57 -9.35 48.03
CA LEU A 457 -42.42 -9.40 47.12
C LEU A 457 -42.59 -10.49 46.05
N GLU A 458 -43.14 -11.65 46.41
CA GLU A 458 -43.47 -12.73 45.47
C GLU A 458 -44.51 -12.27 44.42
N ASP A 459 -45.53 -11.52 44.85
CA ASP A 459 -46.54 -10.95 43.94
C ASP A 459 -45.91 -9.94 42.96
N ILE A 460 -45.03 -9.05 43.44
CA ILE A 460 -44.30 -8.09 42.57
C ILE A 460 -43.42 -8.83 41.56
N VAL A 461 -42.70 -9.88 41.99
CA VAL A 461 -41.87 -10.69 41.10
C VAL A 461 -42.72 -11.37 40.02
N SER A 462 -43.90 -11.88 40.39
CA SER A 462 -44.85 -12.49 39.45
C SER A 462 -45.38 -11.48 38.42
N GLU A 463 -45.74 -10.27 38.85
CA GLU A 463 -46.19 -9.20 37.95
C GLU A 463 -45.09 -8.78 36.95
N GLU A 464 -43.85 -8.59 37.42
CA GLU A 464 -42.72 -8.24 36.55
C GLU A 464 -42.34 -9.39 35.60
N GLN A 465 -42.43 -10.65 36.02
CA GLN A 465 -42.24 -11.80 35.13
C GLN A 465 -43.28 -11.81 34.00
N THR A 466 -44.54 -11.54 34.33
CA THR A 466 -45.64 -11.47 33.35
C THR A 466 -45.42 -10.32 32.36
N ARG A 467 -44.99 -9.15 32.87
CA ARG A 467 -44.65 -7.98 32.03
C ARG A 467 -43.47 -8.27 31.09
N ASN A 468 -42.45 -8.98 31.57
CA ASN A 468 -41.30 -9.37 30.76
C ASN A 468 -41.71 -10.36 29.65
N GLN A 469 -42.59 -11.31 29.94
CA GLN A 469 -43.14 -12.24 28.94
C GLN A 469 -43.94 -11.51 27.85
N GLN A 470 -44.77 -10.53 28.22
CA GLN A 470 -45.51 -9.71 27.26
C GLN A 470 -44.58 -8.88 26.36
N LEU A 471 -43.51 -8.30 26.94
CA LEU A 471 -42.52 -7.54 26.16
C LEU A 471 -41.78 -8.45 25.16
N ARG A 472 -41.41 -9.67 25.57
CA ARG A 472 -40.78 -10.65 24.68
C ARG A 472 -41.69 -11.04 23.52
N ALA A 473 -42.98 -11.26 23.78
CA ALA A 473 -43.95 -11.58 22.73
C ALA A 473 -44.14 -10.42 21.74
N SER A 474 -44.14 -9.16 22.22
CA SER A 474 -44.19 -7.98 21.34
C SER A 474 -42.94 -7.87 20.47
N ASN A 475 -41.75 -8.02 21.07
CA ASN A 475 -40.48 -7.93 20.35
C ASN A 475 -40.33 -9.04 19.29
N GLU A 476 -40.83 -10.24 19.56
CA GLU A 476 -40.85 -11.35 18.59
C GLU A 476 -41.80 -11.06 17.42
N GLY A 477 -42.95 -10.43 17.69
CA GLY A 477 -43.89 -9.97 16.66
C GLY A 477 -43.28 -8.92 15.73
N ASP A 478 -42.58 -7.92 16.30
CA ASP A 478 -41.89 -6.88 15.52
C ASP A 478 -40.73 -7.47 14.71
N ARG A 479 -39.95 -8.37 15.30
CA ARG A 479 -38.88 -9.10 14.60
C ARG A 479 -39.43 -9.86 13.39
N SER A 480 -40.53 -10.58 13.55
CA SER A 480 -41.15 -11.34 12.45
C SER A 480 -41.63 -10.44 11.31
N ARG A 481 -42.19 -9.26 11.63
CA ARG A 481 -42.57 -8.26 10.61
C ARG A 481 -41.36 -7.73 9.86
N TYR A 482 -40.29 -7.37 10.57
CA TYR A 482 -39.06 -6.91 9.91
C TYR A 482 -38.43 -7.98 9.02
N GLU A 483 -38.44 -9.26 9.43
CA GLU A 483 -37.96 -10.36 8.59
C GLU A 483 -38.80 -10.52 7.31
N GLN A 484 -40.13 -10.38 7.39
CA GLN A 484 -41.02 -10.42 6.21
C GLN A 484 -40.77 -9.24 5.26
N ASP A 485 -40.61 -8.02 5.78
CA ASP A 485 -40.32 -6.84 4.96
C ASP A 485 -38.96 -6.97 4.26
N LEU A 486 -37.97 -7.53 4.96
CA LEU A 486 -36.63 -7.77 4.40
C LEU A 486 -36.66 -8.84 3.30
N GLN A 487 -37.48 -9.87 3.44
CA GLN A 487 -37.69 -10.87 2.40
C GLN A 487 -38.41 -10.26 1.18
N ALA A 488 -39.46 -9.46 1.38
CA ALA A 488 -40.16 -8.79 0.29
C ALA A 488 -39.26 -7.81 -0.49
N LEU A 489 -38.32 -7.14 0.19
CA LEU A 489 -37.29 -6.31 -0.44
C LEU A 489 -36.29 -7.12 -1.26
N ARG A 490 -35.87 -8.29 -0.76
CA ARG A 490 -34.98 -9.21 -1.48
C ARG A 490 -35.62 -9.73 -2.76
N ASP A 491 -36.89 -10.11 -2.69
CA ASP A 491 -37.63 -10.62 -3.86
C ASP A 491 -37.78 -9.53 -4.93
N LYS A 492 -38.10 -8.28 -4.54
CA LYS A 492 -38.12 -7.13 -5.47
C LYS A 492 -36.76 -6.84 -6.11
N LEU A 493 -35.68 -6.99 -5.35
CA LEU A 493 -34.33 -6.78 -5.87
C LEU A 493 -33.94 -7.88 -6.87
N ALA A 494 -34.34 -9.12 -6.60
CA ALA A 494 -34.12 -10.25 -7.52
C ALA A 494 -34.85 -10.04 -8.86
N ASP A 495 -36.10 -9.57 -8.83
CA ASP A 495 -36.86 -9.23 -10.03
C ASP A 495 -36.18 -8.11 -10.84
N GLN A 496 -35.68 -7.07 -10.17
CA GLN A 496 -34.94 -5.98 -10.84
C GLN A 496 -33.66 -6.47 -11.51
N ILE A 497 -32.90 -7.34 -10.84
CA ILE A 497 -31.69 -7.94 -11.41
C ILE A 497 -32.04 -8.74 -12.67
N HIS A 498 -33.05 -9.61 -12.61
CA HIS A 498 -33.46 -10.40 -13.76
C HIS A 498 -33.89 -9.51 -14.94
N THR A 499 -34.64 -8.43 -14.68
CA THR A 499 -35.03 -7.50 -15.75
C THR A 499 -33.81 -6.82 -16.37
N LEU A 500 -32.80 -6.45 -15.60
CA LEU A 500 -31.57 -5.82 -16.11
C LEU A 500 -30.72 -6.82 -16.92
N GLU A 501 -30.67 -8.08 -16.50
CA GLU A 501 -29.99 -9.15 -17.24
C GLU A 501 -30.62 -9.40 -18.62
N ASP A 502 -31.96 -9.41 -18.70
CA ASP A 502 -32.68 -9.52 -19.98
C ASP A 502 -32.43 -8.31 -20.90
N HIS A 503 -32.40 -7.10 -20.34
CA HIS A 503 -32.06 -5.88 -21.09
C HIS A 503 -30.60 -5.89 -21.57
N HIS A 504 -29.69 -6.44 -20.76
CA HIS A 504 -28.29 -6.60 -21.14
C HIS A 504 -28.16 -7.58 -22.30
N ALA A 505 -28.77 -8.77 -22.20
CA ALA A 505 -28.70 -9.80 -23.25
C ALA A 505 -29.27 -9.33 -24.59
N THR A 506 -30.38 -8.57 -24.56
CA THR A 506 -30.98 -7.99 -25.76
C THR A 506 -30.11 -6.88 -26.36
N THR A 507 -29.51 -6.02 -25.53
CA THR A 507 -28.61 -4.97 -25.99
C THR A 507 -27.33 -5.54 -26.59
N GLU A 508 -26.75 -6.55 -25.93
CA GLU A 508 -25.55 -7.23 -26.40
C GLU A 508 -25.78 -7.92 -27.76
N SER A 509 -26.94 -8.57 -27.94
CA SER A 509 -27.32 -9.17 -29.23
C SER A 509 -27.43 -8.14 -30.35
N ARG A 510 -27.98 -6.94 -30.05
CA ARG A 510 -28.06 -5.83 -31.01
C ARG A 510 -26.68 -5.32 -31.39
N ILE A 511 -25.78 -5.14 -30.41
CA ILE A 511 -24.41 -4.68 -30.66
C ILE A 511 -23.68 -5.68 -31.56
N ARG A 512 -23.70 -6.98 -31.22
CA ARG A 512 -23.07 -8.04 -32.02
C ARG A 512 -23.56 -8.06 -33.46
N HIS A 513 -24.86 -7.89 -33.69
CA HIS A 513 -25.42 -7.83 -35.04
C HIS A 513 -24.96 -6.58 -35.82
N THR A 514 -24.91 -5.43 -35.15
CA THR A 514 -24.47 -4.16 -35.77
C THR A 514 -22.97 -4.20 -36.09
N GLU A 515 -22.16 -4.82 -35.24
CA GLU A 515 -20.73 -5.00 -35.47
C GLU A 515 -20.44 -6.00 -36.59
N ALA A 516 -21.18 -7.11 -36.66
CA ALA A 516 -21.05 -8.09 -37.73
C ALA A 516 -21.35 -7.47 -39.11
N THR A 517 -22.44 -6.71 -39.23
CA THR A 517 -22.80 -6.02 -40.47
C THR A 517 -21.78 -4.94 -40.85
N ARG A 518 -21.25 -4.19 -39.88
CA ARG A 518 -20.17 -3.21 -40.12
C ARG A 518 -18.88 -3.87 -40.58
N ARG A 519 -18.53 -5.02 -39.99
CA ARG A 519 -17.34 -5.79 -40.37
C ARG A 519 -17.43 -6.31 -41.80
N GLU A 520 -18.56 -6.89 -42.20
CA GLU A 520 -18.80 -7.34 -43.58
C GLU A 520 -18.73 -6.19 -44.60
N SER A 521 -19.17 -4.99 -44.23
CA SER A 521 -19.07 -3.81 -45.09
C SER A 521 -17.61 -3.37 -45.28
N LEU A 522 -16.84 -3.33 -44.19
CA LEU A 522 -15.43 -2.95 -44.23
C LEU A 522 -14.58 -3.98 -44.96
N GLU A 523 -14.85 -5.28 -44.81
CA GLU A 523 -14.15 -6.34 -45.53
C GLU A 523 -14.37 -6.24 -47.06
N ARG A 524 -15.59 -5.91 -47.50
CA ARG A 524 -15.88 -5.62 -48.92
C ARG A 524 -15.13 -4.40 -49.45
N GLU A 525 -15.00 -3.35 -48.64
CA GLU A 525 -14.28 -2.13 -49.01
C GLU A 525 -12.76 -2.37 -49.11
N ILE A 526 -12.19 -3.13 -48.17
CA ILE A 526 -10.79 -3.56 -48.19
C ILE A 526 -10.49 -4.39 -49.45
N GLU A 527 -11.37 -5.32 -49.82
CA GLU A 527 -11.18 -6.16 -51.01
C GLU A 527 -11.21 -5.33 -52.30
N SER A 528 -12.11 -4.35 -52.39
CA SER A 528 -12.15 -3.38 -53.49
C SER A 528 -10.84 -2.58 -53.60
N LEU A 529 -10.33 -2.07 -52.47
CA LEU A 529 -9.07 -1.33 -52.42
C LEU A 529 -7.86 -2.19 -52.80
N ARG A 530 -7.83 -3.47 -52.38
CA ARG A 530 -6.78 -4.43 -52.79
C ARG A 530 -6.77 -4.67 -54.29
N SER A 531 -7.96 -4.82 -54.90
CA SER A 531 -8.07 -4.95 -56.36
C SER A 531 -7.57 -3.70 -57.10
N GLN A 532 -7.91 -2.50 -56.60
CA GLN A 532 -7.39 -1.25 -57.17
C GLN A 532 -5.87 -1.14 -57.04
N LEU A 533 -5.31 -1.54 -55.89
CA LEU A 533 -3.86 -1.55 -55.67
C LEU A 533 -3.14 -2.50 -56.63
N ALA A 534 -3.68 -3.71 -56.87
CA ALA A 534 -3.12 -4.67 -57.81
C ALA A 534 -3.06 -4.09 -59.24
N ASN A 535 -4.16 -3.46 -59.70
CA ASN A 535 -4.19 -2.80 -61.01
C ASN A 535 -3.15 -1.66 -61.12
N LEU A 536 -2.95 -0.89 -60.05
CA LEU A 536 -1.92 0.16 -60.01
C LEU A 536 -0.50 -0.42 -60.02
N GLN A 537 -0.27 -1.55 -59.37
CA GLN A 537 1.02 -2.24 -59.39
C GLN A 537 1.35 -2.80 -60.78
N ASP A 538 0.36 -3.36 -61.47
CA ASP A 538 0.52 -3.85 -62.85
C ASP A 538 0.82 -2.70 -63.82
N THR A 539 0.10 -1.58 -63.71
CA THR A 539 0.39 -0.39 -64.55
C THR A 539 1.75 0.22 -64.24
N HIS A 540 2.15 0.28 -62.98
CA HIS A 540 3.48 0.73 -62.58
C HIS A 540 4.59 -0.18 -63.13
N SER A 541 4.43 -1.50 -63.08
CA SER A 541 5.40 -2.44 -63.65
C SER A 541 5.53 -2.31 -65.17
N ALA A 542 4.42 -2.12 -65.88
CA ALA A 542 4.41 -1.88 -67.32
C ALA A 542 5.11 -0.56 -67.70
N ILE A 543 4.90 0.52 -66.93
CA ILE A 543 5.58 1.80 -67.15
C ILE A 543 7.08 1.66 -66.85
N LYS A 544 7.45 0.95 -65.78
CA LYS A 544 8.85 0.71 -65.43
C LYS A 544 9.58 -0.06 -66.54
N GLN A 545 8.95 -1.06 -67.14
CA GLN A 545 9.55 -1.79 -68.27
C GLN A 545 9.75 -0.88 -69.49
N LYS A 546 8.75 -0.05 -69.84
CA LYS A 546 8.89 0.92 -70.93
C LYS A 546 10.02 1.93 -70.69
N LEU A 547 10.26 2.31 -69.44
CA LEU A 547 11.37 3.20 -69.08
C LEU A 547 12.72 2.51 -69.31
N VAL A 548 12.87 1.24 -68.88
CA VAL A 548 14.08 0.45 -69.13
C VAL A 548 14.34 0.30 -70.62
N ASP A 549 13.31 -0.01 -71.41
CA ASP A 549 13.44 -0.14 -72.87
C ASP A 549 13.93 1.20 -73.48
N LYS A 550 13.40 2.34 -73.02
CA LYS A 550 13.87 3.66 -73.49
C LYS A 550 15.29 4.00 -73.05
N GLU A 551 15.70 3.61 -71.85
CA GLU A 551 17.09 3.77 -71.39
C GLU A 551 18.08 2.95 -72.25
N THR A 552 17.68 1.74 -72.68
CA THR A 552 18.50 0.94 -73.61
C THR A 552 18.62 1.57 -75.00
N GLU A 553 17.56 2.21 -75.50
CA GLU A 553 17.58 2.94 -76.76
C GLU A 553 18.48 4.19 -76.70
N VAL A 554 18.44 4.93 -75.59
CA VAL A 554 19.32 6.09 -75.34
C VAL A 554 20.79 5.67 -75.25
N THR A 555 21.10 4.57 -74.57
CA THR A 555 22.48 4.08 -74.46
C THR A 555 23.03 3.56 -75.80
N SER A 556 22.19 2.90 -76.61
CA SER A 556 22.53 2.49 -77.98
C SER A 556 22.83 3.69 -78.88
N THR A 557 21.98 4.72 -78.85
CA THR A 557 22.18 5.94 -79.65
C THR A 557 23.40 6.74 -79.21
N MET A 558 23.68 6.83 -77.89
CA MET A 558 24.92 7.41 -77.37
C MET A 558 26.17 6.65 -77.85
N HIS A 559 26.11 5.32 -77.93
CA HIS A 559 27.22 4.52 -78.46
C HIS A 559 27.45 4.80 -79.94
N ALA A 560 26.38 4.86 -80.74
CA ALA A 560 26.46 5.22 -82.17
C ALA A 560 27.04 6.64 -82.38
N MET A 561 26.67 7.60 -81.53
CA MET A 561 27.27 8.96 -81.55
C MET A 561 28.78 8.93 -81.29
N LYS A 562 29.25 8.16 -80.30
CA LYS A 562 30.69 8.02 -80.02
C LYS A 562 31.47 7.41 -81.18
N VAL A 563 30.88 6.44 -81.87
CA VAL A 563 31.49 5.85 -83.08
C VAL A 563 31.63 6.91 -84.18
N MET A 564 30.56 7.68 -84.43
CA MET A 564 30.62 8.79 -85.39
C MET A 564 31.64 9.87 -85.01
N GLU A 565 31.79 10.21 -83.72
CA GLU A 565 32.82 11.16 -83.28
C GLU A 565 34.25 10.66 -83.59
N SER A 566 34.50 9.35 -83.41
CA SER A 566 35.77 8.72 -83.78
C SER A 566 36.02 8.75 -85.28
N GLU A 567 34.99 8.52 -86.10
CA GLU A 567 35.07 8.61 -87.56
C GLU A 567 35.35 10.04 -88.02
N VAL A 568 34.69 11.03 -87.42
CA VAL A 568 34.94 12.46 -87.69
C VAL A 568 36.38 12.82 -87.35
N TYR A 569 36.94 12.31 -86.26
CA TYR A 569 38.34 12.54 -85.89
C TYR A 569 39.33 11.92 -86.90
N SER A 570 39.04 10.71 -87.39
CA SER A 570 39.80 10.05 -88.46
C SER A 570 39.76 10.83 -89.78
N CYS A 571 38.57 11.31 -90.17
CA CYS A 571 38.39 12.17 -91.34
C CYS A 571 39.16 13.49 -91.23
N LYS A 572 39.12 14.16 -90.07
CA LYS A 572 39.92 15.38 -89.84
C LYS A 572 41.43 15.12 -89.96
N SER A 573 41.90 13.99 -89.45
CA SER A 573 43.30 13.58 -89.55
C SER A 573 43.71 13.33 -91.01
N SER A 574 42.82 12.72 -91.79
CA SER A 574 43.04 12.46 -93.22
C SER A 574 43.03 13.75 -94.04
N ILE A 575 42.12 14.69 -93.75
CA ILE A 575 42.09 16.03 -94.37
C ILE A 575 43.42 16.75 -94.12
N SER A 576 43.90 16.77 -92.88
CA SER A 576 45.17 17.45 -92.55
C SER A 576 46.38 16.81 -93.24
N ARG A 577 46.35 15.49 -93.48
CA ARG A 577 47.37 14.80 -94.29
C ARG A 577 47.32 15.25 -95.76
N TYR A 578 46.14 15.32 -96.36
CA TYR A 578 45.98 15.80 -97.74
C TYR A 578 46.31 17.28 -97.92
N GLU A 579 45.98 18.13 -96.94
CA GLU A 579 46.36 19.56 -96.95
C GLU A 579 47.89 19.74 -97.00
N ASN A 580 48.64 18.96 -96.22
CA ASN A 580 50.10 18.97 -96.26
C ASN A 580 50.66 18.46 -97.59
N GLU A 581 50.03 17.46 -98.20
CA GLU A 581 50.43 16.93 -99.51
C GLU A 581 50.19 17.95 -100.63
N ILE A 582 49.05 18.66 -100.60
CA ILE A 582 48.74 19.76 -101.50
C ILE A 582 49.75 20.91 -101.35
N GLU A 583 50.12 21.27 -100.13
CA GLU A 583 51.15 22.30 -99.87
C GLU A 583 52.51 21.89 -100.46
N GLY A 584 52.87 20.61 -100.32
CA GLY A 584 54.07 20.03 -100.93
C GLY A 584 54.05 20.09 -102.46
N LEU A 585 52.92 19.74 -103.09
CA LEU A 585 52.73 19.83 -104.54
C LEU A 585 52.76 21.28 -105.03
N ARG A 586 52.17 22.24 -104.30
CA ARG A 586 52.23 23.67 -104.63
C ARG A 586 53.67 24.17 -104.67
N LYS A 587 54.52 23.74 -103.73
CA LYS A 587 55.94 24.07 -103.71
C LYS A 587 56.69 23.51 -104.92
N GLN A 588 56.43 22.25 -105.30
CA GLN A 588 57.01 21.64 -106.50
C GLN A 588 56.59 22.35 -107.79
N VAL A 589 55.32 22.78 -107.89
CA VAL A 589 54.83 23.57 -109.03
C VAL A 589 55.50 24.95 -109.09
N ALA A 590 55.71 25.61 -107.95
CA ALA A 590 56.43 26.89 -107.89
C ALA A 590 57.89 26.75 -108.35
N ASP A 591 58.58 25.69 -107.93
CA ASP A 591 59.95 25.40 -108.36
C ASP A 591 60.02 25.10 -109.86
N ALA A 592 59.04 24.35 -110.41
CA ALA A 592 58.95 24.08 -111.84
C ALA A 592 58.68 25.34 -112.67
N LEU A 593 57.82 26.24 -112.18
CA LEU A 593 57.55 27.53 -112.82
C LEU A 593 58.79 28.43 -112.87
N ASN A 594 59.56 28.49 -111.78
CA ASN A 594 60.83 29.23 -111.77
C ASN A 594 61.84 28.65 -112.78
N LYS A 595 61.96 27.31 -112.84
CA LYS A 595 62.82 26.63 -113.82
C LYS A 595 62.39 26.93 -115.26
N ASN A 596 61.09 27.03 -115.51
CA ASN A 596 60.53 27.34 -116.83
C ASN A 596 60.74 28.82 -117.21
N LEU A 597 60.68 29.73 -116.24
CA LEU A 597 61.03 31.14 -116.43
C LEU A 597 62.52 31.30 -116.82
N GLU A 598 63.39 30.49 -116.22
CA GLU A 598 64.83 30.48 -116.51
C GLU A 598 65.13 29.94 -117.92
N MET A 599 64.51 28.83 -118.33
CA MET A 599 64.56 28.33 -119.71
C MET A 599 63.99 29.34 -120.72
N SER A 600 62.94 30.09 -120.36
CA SER A 600 62.37 31.11 -121.25
C SER A 600 63.35 32.27 -121.49
N LYS A 601 64.16 32.64 -120.49
CA LYS A 601 65.23 33.65 -120.66
C LYS A 601 66.34 33.13 -121.60
N GLU A 602 66.74 31.87 -121.48
CA GLU A 602 67.70 31.24 -122.41
C GLU A 602 67.14 31.11 -123.84
N LEU A 603 65.86 30.79 -123.98
CA LEU A 603 65.17 30.71 -125.28
C LEU A 603 65.13 32.09 -125.98
N LYS A 604 64.90 33.18 -125.24
CA LYS A 604 64.98 34.54 -125.81
C LYS A 604 66.38 34.88 -126.33
N SER A 605 67.43 34.56 -125.57
CA SER A 605 68.82 34.78 -125.98
C SER A 605 69.21 33.98 -127.24
N THR A 606 68.74 32.74 -127.34
CA THR A 606 68.98 31.90 -128.53
C THR A 606 68.16 32.36 -129.74
N THR A 607 66.94 32.86 -129.54
CA THR A 607 66.11 33.42 -130.63
C THR A 607 66.74 34.68 -131.23
N GLU A 608 67.36 35.55 -130.42
CA GLU A 608 68.10 36.73 -130.92
C GLU A 608 69.33 36.34 -131.75
N ARG A 609 70.04 35.27 -131.37
CA ARG A 609 71.14 34.71 -132.16
C ARG A 609 70.68 34.15 -133.51
N VAL A 610 69.51 33.50 -133.56
CA VAL A 610 68.92 32.96 -134.81
C VAL A 610 68.51 34.10 -135.76
N LYS A 611 67.90 35.17 -135.26
CA LYS A 611 67.58 36.37 -136.07
C LYS A 611 68.82 37.00 -136.70
N HIS A 612 69.96 36.98 -136.01
CA HIS A 612 71.22 37.49 -136.58
C HIS A 612 71.73 36.59 -137.72
N ALA A 613 71.57 35.27 -137.59
CA ALA A 613 71.93 34.31 -138.64
C ALA A 613 70.99 34.36 -139.87
N GLU A 614 69.67 34.56 -139.67
CA GLU A 614 68.69 34.67 -140.76
C GLU A 614 68.92 35.92 -141.64
N ASN A 615 69.33 37.05 -141.06
CA ASN A 615 69.70 38.24 -141.84
C ASN A 615 70.95 38.03 -142.70
N GLY A 616 71.89 37.19 -142.25
CA GLY A 616 73.04 36.76 -143.04
C GLY A 616 72.66 35.85 -144.21
N LEU A 617 71.65 34.99 -144.04
CA LEU A 617 71.17 34.08 -145.10
C LEU A 617 70.46 34.85 -146.23
N LYS A 618 69.68 35.88 -145.88
CA LYS A 618 68.93 36.69 -146.85
C LYS A 618 69.84 37.46 -147.83
N THR A 619 71.01 37.91 -147.36
CA THR A 619 72.02 38.59 -148.21
C THR A 619 72.73 37.64 -149.17
N THR A 620 72.82 36.34 -148.85
CA THR A 620 73.32 35.31 -149.77
C THR A 620 72.29 34.85 -150.80
N GLU A 621 71.00 34.84 -150.45
CA GLU A 621 69.90 34.48 -151.37
C GLU A 621 69.73 35.49 -152.52
N GLU A 622 69.89 36.79 -152.24
CA GLU A 622 69.81 37.85 -153.27
C GLU A 622 70.93 37.71 -154.33
N LYS A 623 72.15 37.34 -153.90
CA LYS A 623 73.27 37.08 -154.83
C LYS A 623 73.04 35.84 -155.70
N TYR A 624 72.32 34.83 -155.20
CA TYR A 624 71.98 33.63 -155.97
C TYR A 624 70.96 33.92 -157.08
N GLN A 625 69.95 34.76 -156.82
CA GLN A 625 68.94 35.10 -157.82
C GLN A 625 69.48 35.93 -158.99
N GLU A 626 70.45 36.84 -158.76
CA GLU A 626 71.10 37.57 -159.85
C GLU A 626 71.83 36.63 -160.83
N VAL A 627 72.51 35.61 -160.33
CA VAL A 627 73.23 34.63 -161.17
C VAL A 627 72.26 33.77 -161.98
N LYS A 628 71.11 33.39 -161.39
CA LYS A 628 70.09 32.58 -162.05
C LYS A 628 69.50 33.26 -163.30
N VAL A 629 69.19 34.55 -163.22
CA VAL A 629 68.59 35.32 -164.33
C VAL A 629 69.55 35.44 -165.52
N VAL A 630 70.86 35.53 -165.28
CA VAL A 630 71.88 35.58 -166.34
C VAL A 630 71.99 34.24 -167.08
N LEU A 631 71.87 33.13 -166.34
CA LEU A 631 71.90 31.77 -166.90
C LEU A 631 70.68 31.49 -167.79
N GLU A 632 69.48 31.85 -167.33
CA GLU A 632 68.24 31.62 -168.09
C GLU A 632 68.23 32.38 -169.44
N LYS A 633 68.77 33.61 -169.48
CA LYS A 633 68.92 34.36 -170.75
C LYS A 633 69.89 33.70 -171.74
N LYS A 634 70.97 33.08 -171.27
CA LYS A 634 71.93 32.38 -172.14
C LYS A 634 71.37 31.07 -172.69
N VAL A 635 70.58 30.34 -171.90
CA VAL A 635 69.92 29.10 -172.34
C VAL A 635 68.86 29.39 -173.41
N ALA A 636 68.10 30.48 -173.28
CA ALA A 636 67.12 30.89 -174.29
C ALA A 636 67.78 31.25 -175.64
N LEU A 637 68.94 31.91 -175.62
CA LEU A 637 69.67 32.27 -176.84
C LEU A 637 70.21 31.04 -177.59
N LEU A 638 70.68 30.02 -176.85
CA LEU A 638 71.16 28.77 -177.43
C LEU A 638 70.05 27.99 -178.16
N ASN A 639 68.85 27.93 -177.58
CA ASN A 639 67.71 27.26 -178.21
C ASN A 639 67.22 27.98 -179.48
N GLN A 640 67.36 29.30 -179.57
CA GLN A 640 67.02 30.07 -180.77
C GLN A 640 67.99 29.77 -181.92
N ILE A 641 69.30 29.67 -181.64
CA ILE A 641 70.32 29.33 -182.64
C ILE A 641 70.13 27.90 -183.17
N GLU A 642 69.77 26.95 -182.29
CA GLU A 642 69.49 25.57 -182.68
C GLU A 642 68.27 25.45 -183.62
N GLN A 643 67.23 26.26 -183.41
CA GLN A 643 66.05 26.28 -184.28
C GLN A 643 66.35 26.92 -185.66
N ASP A 644 67.15 27.98 -185.71
CA ASP A 644 67.53 28.64 -186.96
C ASP A 644 68.46 27.77 -187.83
N GLU A 645 69.34 26.97 -187.23
CA GLU A 645 70.14 25.97 -187.96
C GLU A 645 69.30 24.82 -188.50
N LYS A 646 68.30 24.34 -187.75
CA LYS A 646 67.35 23.30 -188.20
C LYS A 646 66.52 23.75 -189.40
N ALA A 647 66.08 25.01 -189.41
CA ALA A 647 65.32 25.60 -190.52
C ALA A 647 66.18 25.80 -191.79
N ARG A 648 67.47 26.15 -191.64
CA ARG A 648 68.42 26.21 -192.76
C ARG A 648 68.73 24.84 -193.35
N TRP A 649 68.86 23.80 -192.52
CA TRP A 649 69.10 22.43 -192.97
C TRP A 649 67.93 21.84 -193.78
N GLN A 650 66.68 22.15 -193.43
CA GLN A 650 65.51 21.67 -194.18
C GLN A 650 65.29 22.37 -195.53
N THR A 651 65.83 23.57 -195.72
CA THR A 651 65.73 24.32 -196.99
C THR A 651 66.85 23.95 -197.98
N LEU A 652 67.98 23.44 -197.47
CA LEU A 652 69.15 23.03 -198.27
C LEU A 652 69.11 21.57 -198.76
N GLN A 653 68.15 20.76 -198.30
CA GLN A 653 67.84 19.47 -198.91
C GLN A 653 66.87 19.61 -200.10
N THR A 654 67.44 20.07 -201.23
CA THR A 654 67.41 19.30 -202.48
C THR A 654 66.06 18.68 -202.90
N VAL A 655 65.26 19.19 -203.85
CA VAL A 655 65.43 20.15 -204.97
C VAL A 655 66.63 19.87 -205.91
N PHE A 656 67.41 18.81 -205.64
CA PHE A 656 68.51 18.30 -206.47
C PHE A 656 68.49 16.76 -206.39
N ARG A 657 68.26 16.07 -207.52
CA ARG A 657 67.64 14.73 -207.67
C ARG A 657 68.63 13.71 -208.31
N PRO A 658 68.17 12.50 -208.71
CA PRO A 658 68.44 11.95 -210.06
C PRO A 658 67.32 12.32 -211.07
N HIS A 659 66.99 13.59 -211.42
CA HIS A 659 67.77 14.79 -211.87
C HIS A 659 69.03 15.13 -211.09
N HIS A 660 69.95 14.20 -211.19
CA HIS A 660 71.37 14.28 -211.36
C HIS A 660 72.15 15.04 -210.31
N TYR A 661 73.02 14.25 -209.68
CA TYR A 661 74.39 14.58 -209.33
C TYR A 661 74.52 15.88 -208.57
N THR A 662 74.22 15.86 -207.28
CA THR A 662 74.25 17.05 -206.43
C THR A 662 73.97 16.67 -204.99
#